data_AF-A0A9D4W164-F1
#
_entry.id   AF-A0A9D4W164-F1
#
_cell.length_a   1.000
_cell.length_b   1.000
_cell.length_c   1.000
_cell.angle_alpha   90.00
_cell.angle_beta   90.00
_cell.angle_gamma   90.00
#
_symmetry.space_group_name_H-M   'P 1'
#
loop_
_entity.id
_entity.type
_entity.pdbx_description
1 polymer ?
#
loop_
_entity_poly.entity_id
_entity_poly.type
_entity_poly.pdbx_seq_one_letter_code
_entity_poly.pdbx_strand_id
1 'polypeptide(L)'
;RRTRVSSKTKHVKKVYMLLLQREALLSRSNSEVTWKTNGGIREILKDEISNSDGSFTKVDIYEPKVKGVDINKLQCRLKDIYFPYIQNDDLSARGKTITPIEFQVNGVDLTEIQGGEVATTNLHSCNGPEFVLQLRLSIKDDHDGTRGFHEANARLRFVYFPFTKGKESIERVLEKLTADGYIIRENFQDFSRVSIRRLGRLLPDARWTFLPFMDFRNKRVSSSRGSILKRCSLRVKCFVETDAGFKPTQSKTDLAHHNHFTVALKNLGSKISDKETAAVSVEISMDTKMLTPAQLEKEYQEWMIKMHNQYDEEADATAEDNPVIIVSPPNKKALGISKEVVRVHRILKRKEKSWSNGQRIKVLKGACPGISNNVYATIEYFLLEGFEGDPGGEARIICRPIDIPDEKGCSLYSNEEDQEDPTLNVGNSLSLPITVIDTEKLVAVGSTEWENQLNKIQQKSPACFDTPIPNRYKRQQVGVVDSISKSCDKRVTGKPSHCAEKYELLTDDQSPELDVRAGSKFPTLAIACYDIYGNRAPFQTTPDVAIQLQAAENLYFEVHGMKIGLSTNKMTLKIMDAMVTSNELDKIRPGYRTTLIITSKKIPLSLTFPCRVFPSYPKHVTLKPEIRDDQLLPGYIFKELMLEMFDTYRNHVPEGTEVDIVVAEFEMLNHCSTSYKVDDEGKINLSGLLKLTAGYGEIASISVVFQNKSIFKQEFSIARRSLRIASEVPDFCAVGGQLENIEFEIVNIDGEVDTKIHHDDQDCQFHMLTIRSDFFNAEESIRYTFKHGRCTIPSISVPEIEGTFSFEASHSQYTMLRQDVEVQVIKMFNVKEATQLPEKNILTPPELTPLNRENNLISILNDGKQLKKILRLGEKIRTVEERLENCLKQKDGIEKDMLMLKNNVQHYQLDYVDSGFINTKEEMTTKIKSMENSAASVLCSLTTHQKQQNNFLEDIIGVVALLGSVQSPELSRILAEYLGEEQMLGVICKSFNTAISLEKYKQNGEIDIVHALHAEAAGLGKAISKRFFVMCFENIRPYNSIDRPHNGSWHDNDSQRKLFLPDPKMPNGRMPAGFMGYAVNMIDLDIHHLQTRTTSGYGLRETVLFSLFKKLHVYKTRENMVDALPCIEEGAVSLDGGIIRENGTLSLGYGNPCICFPCTNKLDISPEAMEILTQIEGKKQKLLMIEEDIKILNTRHQKYLQNYKEKEKRYKNLMHTIKTEVF
;
A
#
# COMPACT_ATOMS: atom_id res chain seq x y z
N ARG A 1 28.85 -29.25 -22.01
CA ARG A 1 29.36 -27.97 -21.45
C ARG A 1 30.77 -28.15 -20.91
N ARG A 2 31.71 -27.24 -21.23
CA ARG A 2 33.12 -27.37 -20.82
C ARG A 2 33.82 -26.03 -20.57
N THR A 3 34.79 -26.04 -19.67
CA THR A 3 35.71 -24.93 -19.40
C THR A 3 37.15 -25.39 -19.61
N ARG A 4 37.94 -24.65 -20.39
CA ARG A 4 39.38 -24.89 -20.58
C ARG A 4 40.17 -23.78 -19.90
N VAL A 5 40.95 -24.14 -18.88
CA VAL A 5 41.95 -23.25 -18.26
C VAL A 5 43.30 -23.53 -18.93
N SER A 6 43.90 -22.52 -19.56
CA SER A 6 45.29 -22.56 -20.03
C SER A 6 46.12 -21.60 -19.18
N SER A 7 47.25 -22.03 -18.62
CA SER A 7 48.09 -21.17 -17.77
C SER A 7 49.59 -21.42 -17.99
N LYS A 8 50.36 -20.34 -17.89
CA LYS A 8 51.83 -20.32 -17.95
C LYS A 8 52.36 -19.33 -16.93
N THR A 9 53.22 -19.79 -16.02
CA THR A 9 53.98 -18.94 -15.10
C THR A 9 55.28 -18.45 -15.75
N LYS A 10 55.87 -17.37 -15.23
CA LYS A 10 57.03 -16.70 -15.82
C LYS A 10 58.28 -17.59 -15.96
N HIS A 11 58.36 -18.65 -15.16
CA HIS A 11 59.52 -19.55 -15.08
C HIS A 11 59.39 -20.81 -15.96
N VAL A 12 58.20 -21.16 -16.46
CA VAL A 12 57.99 -22.39 -17.24
C VAL A 12 57.77 -22.07 -18.71
N LYS A 13 58.47 -22.78 -19.60
CA LYS A 13 58.41 -22.53 -21.05
C LYS A 13 57.09 -22.96 -21.70
N LYS A 14 56.47 -24.03 -21.20
CA LYS A 14 55.24 -24.63 -21.74
C LYS A 14 53.98 -24.12 -21.04
N VAL A 15 52.84 -24.24 -21.72
CA VAL A 15 51.51 -23.90 -21.20
C VAL A 15 50.83 -25.17 -20.70
N TYR A 16 50.35 -25.15 -19.46
CA TYR A 16 49.52 -26.22 -18.90
C TYR A 16 48.05 -25.98 -19.22
N MET A 17 47.32 -27.04 -19.50
CA MET A 17 45.89 -27.01 -19.78
C MET A 17 45.13 -27.95 -18.85
N LEU A 18 44.02 -27.47 -18.28
CA LEU A 18 43.02 -28.26 -17.56
C LEU A 18 41.68 -28.09 -18.29
N LEU A 19 41.00 -29.19 -18.60
CA LEU A 19 39.74 -29.23 -19.33
C LEU A 19 38.65 -29.85 -18.45
N LEU A 20 37.87 -28.98 -17.81
CA LEU A 20 36.73 -29.36 -16.98
C LEU A 20 35.50 -29.56 -17.89
N GLN A 21 35.14 -30.82 -18.16
CA GLN A 21 33.93 -31.18 -18.89
C GLN A 21 32.86 -31.62 -17.88
N ARG A 22 31.64 -31.09 -17.99
CA ARG A 22 30.52 -31.47 -17.09
C ARG A 22 30.28 -32.97 -17.12
N GLU A 23 30.39 -33.54 -18.31
CA GLU A 23 30.09 -34.93 -18.61
C GLU A 23 31.12 -35.87 -17.95
N ALA A 24 32.42 -35.51 -18.00
CA ALA A 24 33.51 -36.24 -17.36
C ALA A 24 33.51 -36.12 -15.82
N LEU A 25 32.98 -35.02 -15.27
CA LEU A 25 32.81 -34.87 -13.83
C LEU A 25 31.62 -35.68 -13.30
N LEU A 26 30.50 -35.75 -14.05
CA LEU A 26 29.33 -36.54 -13.65
C LEU A 26 29.56 -38.05 -13.78
N SER A 27 30.44 -38.51 -14.68
CA SER A 27 30.86 -39.90 -14.75
C SER A 27 31.78 -40.29 -13.58
N ARG A 28 31.21 -40.87 -12.51
CA ARG A 28 31.97 -41.58 -11.47
C ARG A 28 32.60 -42.86 -12.04
N SER A 29 33.75 -42.72 -12.71
CA SER A 29 34.54 -43.85 -13.21
C SER A 29 35.28 -44.54 -12.05
N ASN A 30 34.74 -45.70 -11.65
CA ASN A 30 35.20 -46.62 -10.60
C ASN A 30 34.73 -46.29 -9.16
N SER A 31 34.81 -47.30 -8.29
CA SER A 31 34.31 -47.35 -6.92
C SER A 31 35.15 -46.57 -5.89
N GLU A 32 36.16 -45.84 -6.32
CA GLU A 32 36.99 -44.99 -5.46
C GLU A 32 36.51 -43.54 -5.52
N VAL A 33 36.55 -42.82 -4.40
CA VAL A 33 36.04 -41.44 -4.29
C VAL A 33 37.04 -40.42 -4.88
N THR A 34 37.36 -40.56 -6.17
CA THR A 34 38.32 -39.72 -6.89
C THR A 34 37.72 -39.13 -8.17
N TRP A 35 37.83 -37.81 -8.32
CA TRP A 35 37.39 -37.10 -9.53
C TRP A 35 38.56 -37.02 -10.51
N LYS A 36 38.35 -37.47 -11.76
CA LYS A 36 39.37 -37.48 -12.82
C LYS A 36 38.88 -36.62 -13.98
N THR A 37 39.79 -35.92 -14.66
CA THR A 37 39.42 -34.98 -15.72
C THR A 37 40.57 -34.78 -16.71
N ASN A 38 40.26 -34.25 -17.90
CA ASN A 38 41.25 -34.14 -18.97
C ASN A 38 42.21 -32.96 -18.74
N GLY A 39 43.47 -33.14 -19.10
CA GLY A 39 44.52 -32.12 -19.00
C GLY A 39 45.64 -32.37 -20.01
N GLY A 40 46.56 -31.42 -20.15
CA GLY A 40 47.66 -31.54 -21.10
C GLY A 40 48.69 -30.42 -20.98
N ILE A 41 49.77 -30.54 -21.76
CA ILE A 41 50.87 -29.56 -21.82
C ILE A 41 51.13 -29.27 -23.30
N ARG A 42 51.27 -28.00 -23.67
CA ARG A 42 51.54 -27.56 -25.05
C ARG A 42 52.55 -26.42 -25.11
N GLU A 43 53.02 -26.11 -26.31
CA GLU A 43 53.77 -24.87 -26.55
C GLU A 43 52.84 -23.64 -26.60
N ILE A 44 53.45 -22.47 -26.56
CA ILE A 44 52.78 -21.15 -26.58
C ILE A 44 52.29 -20.85 -28.00
N LEU A 45 51.08 -20.29 -28.14
CA LEU A 45 50.54 -19.83 -29.43
C LEU A 45 51.02 -18.41 -29.75
N LYS A 46 51.08 -18.03 -31.03
CA LYS A 46 51.58 -16.69 -31.46
C LYS A 46 50.85 -15.55 -30.74
N ASP A 47 49.54 -15.62 -30.67
CA ASP A 47 48.65 -14.62 -30.06
C ASP A 47 48.81 -14.55 -28.52
N GLU A 48 49.42 -15.57 -27.90
CA GLU A 48 49.77 -15.57 -26.47
C GLU A 48 51.18 -14.99 -26.22
N ILE A 49 52.03 -14.93 -27.25
CA ILE A 49 53.35 -14.28 -27.22
C ILE A 49 53.21 -12.76 -27.37
N SER A 50 52.31 -12.29 -28.25
CA SER A 50 52.06 -10.85 -28.43
C SER A 50 51.35 -10.21 -27.24
N ASN A 51 50.58 -11.00 -26.47
CA ASN A 51 49.65 -10.49 -25.47
C ASN A 51 50.04 -10.87 -24.01
N SER A 52 51.31 -11.22 -23.73
CA SER A 52 51.74 -11.47 -22.34
C SER A 52 53.23 -11.23 -22.05
N ASP A 53 53.53 -10.57 -20.93
CA ASP A 53 54.90 -10.34 -20.40
C ASP A 53 55.51 -11.60 -19.75
N GLY A 54 55.42 -12.73 -20.46
CA GLY A 54 55.99 -14.01 -20.06
C GLY A 54 55.11 -14.88 -19.16
N SER A 55 53.96 -14.41 -18.68
CA SER A 55 52.99 -15.23 -17.92
C SER A 55 51.55 -14.83 -18.18
N PHE A 56 50.64 -15.81 -18.25
CA PHE A 56 49.21 -15.60 -18.44
C PHE A 56 48.37 -16.72 -17.82
N THR A 57 47.09 -16.45 -17.57
CA THR A 57 46.05 -17.46 -17.37
C THR A 57 44.82 -17.08 -18.19
N LYS A 58 44.36 -18.00 -19.03
CA LYS A 58 43.23 -17.84 -19.95
C LYS A 58 42.17 -18.89 -19.63
N VAL A 59 40.91 -18.48 -19.51
CA VAL A 59 39.78 -19.35 -19.18
C VAL A 59 38.75 -19.27 -20.31
N ASP A 60 38.73 -20.29 -21.16
CA ASP A 60 37.73 -20.40 -22.24
C ASP A 60 36.50 -21.15 -21.71
N ILE A 61 35.32 -20.51 -21.72
CA ILE A 61 34.04 -21.11 -21.31
C ILE A 61 33.23 -21.38 -22.58
N TYR A 62 32.88 -22.65 -22.82
CA TYR A 62 32.10 -23.08 -23.99
C TYR A 62 30.68 -23.45 -23.57
N GLU A 63 29.70 -23.13 -24.42
CA GLU A 63 28.26 -23.37 -24.19
C GLU A 63 27.71 -22.68 -22.90
N PRO A 64 27.92 -21.36 -22.72
CA PRO A 64 27.30 -20.64 -21.59
C PRO A 64 25.77 -20.66 -21.67
N LYS A 65 25.10 -20.72 -20.51
CA LYS A 65 23.61 -20.67 -20.40
C LYS A 65 23.02 -19.35 -20.97
N VAL A 66 23.78 -18.26 -20.90
CA VAL A 66 23.29 -16.89 -21.11
C VAL A 66 23.32 -16.49 -22.59
N LYS A 67 22.20 -15.95 -23.09
CA LYS A 67 22.07 -15.33 -24.41
C LYS A 67 21.65 -13.86 -24.24
N GLY A 68 22.02 -12.98 -25.16
CA GLY A 68 21.56 -11.58 -25.18
C GLY A 68 22.12 -10.69 -24.06
N VAL A 69 23.42 -10.77 -23.77
CA VAL A 69 24.07 -9.91 -22.77
C VAL A 69 24.25 -8.50 -23.33
N ASP A 70 23.67 -7.51 -22.65
CA ASP A 70 23.96 -6.08 -22.87
C ASP A 70 25.40 -5.79 -22.43
N ILE A 71 26.28 -5.51 -23.39
CA ILE A 71 27.72 -5.31 -23.16
C ILE A 71 27.98 -4.00 -22.41
N ASN A 72 27.21 -2.95 -22.66
CA ASN A 72 27.38 -1.65 -22.02
C ASN A 72 27.01 -1.76 -20.53
N LYS A 73 25.88 -2.41 -20.22
CA LYS A 73 25.46 -2.66 -18.83
C LYS A 73 26.38 -3.64 -18.11
N LEU A 74 26.99 -4.59 -18.82
CA LEU A 74 28.05 -5.43 -18.26
C LEU A 74 29.32 -4.61 -17.94
N GLN A 75 29.77 -3.76 -18.86
CA GLN A 75 30.93 -2.88 -18.68
C GLN A 75 30.76 -1.97 -17.47
N CYS A 76 29.67 -1.20 -17.40
CA CYS A 76 29.41 -0.29 -16.30
C CYS A 76 29.28 -1.03 -14.95
N ARG A 77 28.62 -2.20 -14.90
CA ARG A 77 28.58 -3.03 -13.67
C ARG A 77 29.95 -3.55 -13.25
N LEU A 78 30.80 -3.97 -14.19
CA LEU A 78 32.16 -4.40 -13.87
C LEU A 78 33.02 -3.22 -13.39
N LYS A 79 32.84 -2.02 -13.96
CA LYS A 79 33.46 -0.78 -13.47
C LYS A 79 33.05 -0.47 -12.04
N ASP A 80 31.75 -0.49 -11.72
CA ASP A 80 31.25 -0.27 -10.36
C ASP A 80 31.87 -1.27 -9.36
N ILE A 81 31.90 -2.56 -9.73
CA ILE A 81 32.41 -3.65 -8.90
C ILE A 81 33.91 -3.49 -8.64
N TYR A 82 34.71 -3.20 -9.66
CA TYR A 82 36.17 -3.13 -9.57
C TYR A 82 36.74 -1.71 -9.50
N PHE A 83 35.90 -0.68 -9.25
CA PHE A 83 36.27 0.73 -9.34
C PHE A 83 37.67 1.09 -8.79
N PRO A 84 38.01 0.87 -7.49
CA PRO A 84 39.32 1.25 -6.93
C PRO A 84 40.51 0.38 -7.38
N TYR A 85 40.28 -0.66 -8.19
CA TYR A 85 41.31 -1.42 -8.90
C TYR A 85 41.57 -0.87 -10.31
N ILE A 86 40.57 -0.25 -10.93
CA ILE A 86 40.62 0.31 -12.29
C ILE A 86 41.06 1.78 -12.23
N GLN A 87 40.48 2.57 -11.33
CA GLN A 87 40.72 4.00 -11.11
C GLN A 87 40.75 4.29 -9.61
N ASN A 88 41.89 4.78 -9.10
CA ASN A 88 42.12 5.02 -7.68
C ASN A 88 42.73 6.41 -7.45
N ASP A 89 41.99 7.27 -6.76
CA ASP A 89 42.40 8.65 -6.47
C ASP A 89 43.05 8.78 -5.07
N ASP A 90 42.53 8.05 -4.09
CA ASP A 90 42.93 8.05 -2.67
C ASP A 90 44.44 7.77 -2.44
N LEU A 91 45.07 6.97 -3.29
CA LEU A 91 46.51 6.65 -3.20
C LEU A 91 47.44 7.75 -3.73
N SER A 92 46.91 8.87 -4.25
CA SER A 92 47.71 9.87 -4.96
C SER A 92 48.01 11.13 -4.13
N ALA A 93 49.25 11.25 -3.65
CA ALA A 93 49.75 12.45 -2.94
C ALA A 93 49.84 13.74 -3.79
N ARG A 94 49.17 13.77 -4.96
CA ARG A 94 49.07 14.92 -5.89
C ARG A 94 47.68 15.01 -6.57
N GLY A 95 46.66 14.28 -6.13
CA GLY A 95 45.33 14.30 -6.75
C GLY A 95 45.35 13.87 -8.22
N LYS A 96 46.02 12.75 -8.51
CA LYS A 96 46.10 12.15 -9.85
C LYS A 96 45.59 10.72 -9.80
N THR A 97 44.48 10.46 -10.48
CA THR A 97 43.94 9.11 -10.68
C THR A 97 45.03 8.15 -11.14
N ILE A 98 45.24 7.10 -10.36
CA ILE A 98 46.12 5.98 -10.68
C ILE A 98 45.25 4.90 -11.33
N THR A 99 45.79 4.20 -12.34
CA THR A 99 45.14 3.05 -12.99
C THR A 99 45.96 1.77 -12.78
N PRO A 100 45.83 1.09 -11.60
CA PRO A 100 46.69 -0.04 -11.25
C PRO A 100 46.48 -1.30 -12.10
N ILE A 101 45.29 -1.48 -12.66
CA ILE A 101 44.90 -2.63 -13.49
C ILE A 101 44.18 -2.11 -14.73
N GLU A 102 44.75 -2.39 -15.91
CA GLU A 102 44.03 -2.30 -17.18
C GLU A 102 42.96 -3.40 -17.23
N PHE A 103 41.69 -3.03 -17.38
CA PHE A 103 40.57 -3.98 -17.36
C PHE A 103 39.75 -3.80 -18.63
N GLN A 104 40.09 -4.55 -19.67
CA GLN A 104 39.31 -4.55 -20.91
C GLN A 104 38.10 -5.52 -20.85
N VAL A 105 36.98 -5.08 -21.43
CA VAL A 105 35.80 -5.92 -21.71
C VAL A 105 35.43 -5.77 -23.17
N ASN A 106 35.54 -6.86 -23.93
CA ASN A 106 35.41 -6.89 -25.41
C ASN A 106 36.33 -5.89 -26.15
N GLY A 107 37.51 -5.62 -25.60
CA GLY A 107 38.52 -4.72 -26.20
C GLY A 107 38.35 -3.22 -25.85
N VAL A 108 37.37 -2.87 -25.03
CA VAL A 108 37.21 -1.51 -24.47
C VAL A 108 37.71 -1.52 -23.02
N ASP A 109 38.58 -0.59 -22.64
CA ASP A 109 39.04 -0.45 -21.25
C ASP A 109 37.95 0.19 -20.38
N LEU A 110 37.71 -0.38 -19.20
CA LEU A 110 36.74 0.13 -18.24
C LEU A 110 37.16 1.48 -17.63
N THR A 111 38.40 1.96 -17.83
CA THR A 111 38.79 3.34 -17.48
C THR A 111 37.98 4.37 -18.28
N GLU A 112 37.71 4.11 -19.57
CA GLU A 112 37.04 5.03 -20.51
C GLU A 112 35.52 5.14 -20.29
N ILE A 113 34.91 4.09 -19.73
CA ILE A 113 33.46 3.97 -19.52
C ILE A 113 32.96 5.03 -18.51
N GLN A 114 32.04 5.91 -18.91
CA GLN A 114 31.50 7.00 -18.08
C GLN A 114 30.19 6.66 -17.33
N GLY A 115 29.62 5.49 -17.58
CA GLY A 115 28.43 4.97 -16.88
C GLY A 115 28.78 4.13 -15.65
N GLY A 116 27.78 3.88 -14.80
CA GLY A 116 27.92 3.15 -13.53
C GLY A 116 27.33 3.93 -12.34
N GLU A 117 26.80 3.21 -11.33
CA GLU A 117 26.28 3.84 -10.11
C GLU A 117 27.40 4.56 -9.35
N VAL A 118 28.57 3.95 -9.25
CA VAL A 118 29.72 4.51 -8.51
C VAL A 118 30.29 5.71 -9.24
N ALA A 119 30.46 5.60 -10.56
CA ALA A 119 30.93 6.72 -11.39
C ALA A 119 29.94 7.91 -11.33
N THR A 120 28.63 7.64 -11.38
CA THR A 120 27.60 8.68 -11.38
C THR A 120 27.34 9.28 -9.99
N THR A 121 27.39 8.48 -8.92
CA THR A 121 27.32 9.01 -7.55
C THR A 121 28.53 9.89 -7.22
N ASN A 122 29.74 9.48 -7.60
CA ASN A 122 30.93 10.32 -7.42
C ASN A 122 30.80 11.66 -8.19
N LEU A 123 30.35 11.64 -9.45
CA LEU A 123 30.15 12.83 -10.29
C LEU A 123 29.16 13.86 -9.72
N HIS A 124 28.16 13.40 -8.94
CA HIS A 124 27.12 14.25 -8.33
C HIS A 124 27.30 14.46 -6.82
N SER A 125 28.46 14.09 -6.28
CA SER A 125 28.86 14.47 -4.92
C SER A 125 29.52 15.85 -4.88
N CYS A 126 29.56 16.49 -3.70
CA CYS A 126 30.34 17.71 -3.52
C CYS A 126 31.83 17.41 -3.22
N ASN A 127 32.71 18.28 -3.71
CA ASN A 127 34.16 18.25 -3.45
C ASN A 127 34.53 18.79 -2.05
N GLY A 128 33.66 18.61 -1.06
CA GLY A 128 33.86 19.12 0.30
C GLY A 128 34.73 18.19 1.17
N PRO A 129 35.03 18.60 2.42
CA PRO A 129 35.88 17.82 3.31
C PRO A 129 35.22 16.47 3.64
N GLU A 130 35.92 15.38 3.35
CA GLU A 130 35.46 14.03 3.70
C GLU A 130 35.33 13.87 5.22
N PHE A 131 34.28 13.16 5.64
CA PHE A 131 34.22 12.62 7.00
C PHE A 131 34.57 11.12 6.90
N VAL A 132 35.65 10.71 7.57
CA VAL A 132 36.23 9.37 7.42
C VAL A 132 36.43 8.74 8.79
N LEU A 133 35.81 7.59 9.00
CA LEU A 133 36.00 6.78 10.19
C LEU A 133 36.89 5.57 9.88
N GLN A 134 37.80 5.26 10.79
CA GLN A 134 38.52 4.00 10.83
C GLN A 134 38.00 3.19 12.03
N LEU A 135 37.44 2.02 11.75
CA LEU A 135 36.95 1.06 12.73
C LEU A 135 37.92 -0.11 12.82
N ARG A 136 38.32 -0.46 14.04
CA ARG A 136 39.04 -1.69 14.33
C ARG A 136 38.20 -2.52 15.28
N LEU A 137 37.78 -3.69 14.82
CA LEU A 137 36.94 -4.62 15.56
C LEU A 137 37.79 -5.82 15.99
N SER A 138 37.62 -6.27 17.23
CA SER A 138 38.38 -7.42 17.76
C SER A 138 37.52 -8.35 18.62
N ILE A 139 37.79 -9.64 18.52
CA ILE A 139 37.22 -10.71 19.36
C ILE A 139 38.37 -11.39 20.12
N LYS A 140 38.14 -11.72 21.39
CA LYS A 140 39.05 -12.50 22.23
C LYS A 140 38.51 -13.92 22.38
N ASP A 141 39.10 -14.87 21.67
CA ASP A 141 38.83 -16.30 21.88
C ASP A 141 39.74 -16.83 23.00
N ASP A 142 39.15 -17.15 24.15
CA ASP A 142 39.86 -17.67 25.34
C ASP A 142 39.76 -19.21 25.47
N HIS A 143 39.22 -19.89 24.46
CA HIS A 143 38.67 -21.25 24.62
C HIS A 143 39.62 -22.43 24.37
N ASP A 144 40.76 -22.26 23.67
CA ASP A 144 41.52 -23.42 23.15
C ASP A 144 43.06 -23.27 23.19
N GLY A 145 43.58 -22.74 24.30
CA GLY A 145 45.02 -22.73 24.66
C GLY A 145 45.96 -21.88 23.78
N THR A 146 45.47 -21.42 22.63
CA THR A 146 46.23 -20.74 21.58
C THR A 146 45.63 -19.36 21.38
N ARG A 147 46.38 -18.29 21.67
CA ARG A 147 45.86 -16.90 21.60
C ARG A 147 45.63 -16.42 20.17
N GLY A 148 44.51 -16.84 19.59
CA GLY A 148 43.98 -16.30 18.34
C GLY A 148 43.24 -14.98 18.58
N PHE A 149 43.89 -13.86 18.26
CA PHE A 149 43.18 -12.58 18.14
C PHE A 149 42.52 -12.51 16.76
N HIS A 150 41.19 -12.56 16.73
CA HIS A 150 40.44 -12.29 15.51
C HIS A 150 40.17 -10.79 15.42
N GLU A 151 40.78 -10.13 14.44
CA GLU A 151 40.57 -8.72 14.13
C GLU A 151 39.89 -8.55 12.76
N ALA A 152 39.14 -7.46 12.60
CA ALA A 152 38.58 -7.01 11.33
C ALA A 152 38.52 -5.48 11.29
N ASN A 153 38.95 -4.90 10.18
CA ASN A 153 39.05 -3.45 10.00
C ASN A 153 38.07 -2.97 8.92
N ALA A 154 37.47 -1.80 9.15
CA ALA A 154 36.61 -1.13 8.19
C ALA A 154 36.88 0.37 8.14
N ARG A 155 37.04 0.93 6.95
CA ARG A 155 37.07 2.39 6.70
C ARG A 155 35.70 2.80 6.17
N LEU A 156 35.08 3.81 6.77
CA LEU A 156 33.79 4.36 6.34
C LEU A 156 34.02 5.79 5.86
N ARG A 157 33.83 6.04 4.57
CA ARG A 157 33.97 7.36 3.93
C ARG A 157 32.58 7.91 3.63
N PHE A 158 32.26 9.06 4.22
CA PHE A 158 30.96 9.71 4.09
C PHE A 158 31.05 10.85 3.08
N VAL A 159 30.09 10.86 2.15
CA VAL A 159 30.06 11.74 0.99
C VAL A 159 28.72 12.45 0.96
N TYR A 160 28.75 13.79 0.81
CA TYR A 160 27.56 14.64 0.82
C TYR A 160 27.14 15.01 -0.61
N PHE A 161 25.83 15.04 -0.84
CA PHE A 161 25.16 15.21 -2.12
C PHE A 161 24.27 16.44 -2.03
N PRO A 162 24.76 17.62 -2.45
CA PRO A 162 24.09 18.87 -2.15
C PRO A 162 22.81 19.07 -2.95
N PHE A 163 21.90 19.85 -2.42
CA PHE A 163 20.83 20.47 -3.18
C PHE A 163 21.43 21.61 -4.02
N THR A 164 21.35 21.51 -5.35
CA THR A 164 21.91 22.53 -6.26
C THR A 164 20.96 22.80 -7.41
N LYS A 165 20.88 24.05 -7.87
CA LYS A 165 20.07 24.51 -9.00
C LYS A 165 18.61 24.01 -8.90
N GLY A 166 18.03 24.18 -7.71
CA GLY A 166 16.66 23.80 -7.40
C GLY A 166 16.38 22.29 -7.30
N LYS A 167 17.38 21.43 -7.14
CA LYS A 167 17.18 19.96 -7.10
C LYS A 167 18.21 19.21 -6.25
N GLU A 168 17.79 18.12 -5.62
CA GLU A 168 18.66 17.19 -4.90
C GLU A 168 19.64 16.48 -5.86
N SER A 169 20.93 16.43 -5.53
CA SER A 169 21.91 15.78 -6.42
C SER A 169 21.74 14.26 -6.53
N ILE A 170 21.09 13.62 -5.55
CA ILE A 170 20.73 12.19 -5.62
C ILE A 170 19.63 11.94 -6.66
N GLU A 171 18.69 12.87 -6.87
CA GLU A 171 17.71 12.73 -7.96
C GLU A 171 18.40 12.79 -9.32
N ARG A 172 19.40 13.67 -9.48
CA ARG A 172 20.23 13.76 -10.69
C ARG A 172 20.98 12.45 -10.97
N VAL A 173 21.44 11.75 -9.93
CA VAL A 173 22.03 10.40 -10.03
C VAL A 173 20.99 9.39 -10.55
N LEU A 174 19.80 9.35 -9.95
CA LEU A 174 18.73 8.42 -10.33
C LEU A 174 18.27 8.66 -11.77
N GLU A 175 18.12 9.92 -12.19
CA GLU A 175 17.75 10.30 -13.55
C GLU A 175 18.82 9.89 -14.57
N LYS A 176 20.11 10.21 -14.32
CA LYS A 176 21.19 9.81 -15.23
C LYS A 176 21.28 8.28 -15.36
N LEU A 177 21.21 7.55 -14.25
CA LEU A 177 21.26 6.07 -14.30
C LEU A 177 20.04 5.48 -15.03
N THR A 178 18.87 6.10 -14.92
CA THR A 178 17.68 5.70 -15.69
C THR A 178 17.87 5.96 -17.18
N ALA A 179 18.45 7.10 -17.55
CA ALA A 179 18.81 7.43 -18.94
C ALA A 179 19.90 6.51 -19.51
N ASP A 180 20.87 6.09 -18.68
CA ASP A 180 21.87 5.04 -18.99
C ASP A 180 21.22 3.62 -19.07
N GLY A 181 19.90 3.51 -18.92
CA GLY A 181 19.11 2.30 -19.13
C GLY A 181 19.11 1.32 -17.95
N TYR A 182 19.44 1.77 -16.74
CA TYR A 182 19.31 0.96 -15.53
C TYR A 182 17.84 0.84 -15.10
N ILE A 183 17.43 -0.36 -14.67
CA ILE A 183 16.13 -0.57 -14.04
C ILE A 183 16.26 -0.18 -12.57
N ILE A 184 15.91 1.07 -12.26
CA ILE A 184 15.92 1.60 -10.90
C ILE A 184 14.54 1.40 -10.27
N ARG A 185 14.51 0.97 -9.00
CA ARG A 185 13.28 0.86 -8.18
C ARG A 185 13.34 1.75 -6.93
N GLU A 186 14.47 2.39 -6.68
CA GLU A 186 14.70 3.31 -5.57
C GLU A 186 14.33 4.74 -5.98
N ASN A 187 13.66 5.48 -5.10
CA ASN A 187 13.43 6.92 -5.22
C ASN A 187 14.37 7.70 -4.28
N PHE A 188 14.26 9.03 -4.19
CA PHE A 188 15.12 9.84 -3.30
C PHE A 188 15.08 9.41 -1.82
N GLN A 189 13.93 9.02 -1.28
CA GLN A 189 13.82 8.57 0.11
C GLN A 189 14.46 7.20 0.33
N ASP A 190 14.16 6.25 -0.56
CA ASP A 190 14.53 4.83 -0.41
C ASP A 190 15.92 4.47 -0.99
N PHE A 191 16.62 5.42 -1.62
CA PHE A 191 17.97 5.22 -2.15
C PHE A 191 18.94 4.69 -1.08
N SER A 192 19.71 3.66 -1.41
CA SER A 192 20.65 3.05 -0.47
C SER A 192 21.79 4.01 -0.09
N ARG A 193 21.92 4.30 1.22
CA ARG A 193 22.94 5.24 1.76
C ARG A 193 24.18 4.55 2.29
N VAL A 194 24.28 3.22 2.19
CA VAL A 194 25.47 2.47 2.58
C VAL A 194 25.81 1.48 1.47
N SER A 195 27.01 1.59 0.90
CA SER A 195 27.49 0.69 -0.14
C SER A 195 28.83 0.08 0.27
N ILE A 196 28.92 -1.25 0.22
CA ILE A 196 30.03 -1.98 0.85
C ILE A 196 30.99 -2.57 -0.19
N ARG A 197 32.28 -2.32 0.04
CA ARG A 197 33.41 -2.96 -0.63
C ARG A 197 34.09 -3.91 0.34
N ARG A 198 34.50 -5.09 -0.14
CA ARG A 198 35.39 -6.01 0.59
C ARG A 198 36.66 -6.19 -0.21
N LEU A 199 37.79 -5.79 0.37
CA LEU A 199 39.08 -5.72 -0.30
C LEU A 199 38.94 -4.96 -1.64
N GLY A 200 38.45 -3.71 -1.59
CA GLY A 200 38.19 -2.85 -2.76
C GLY A 200 37.02 -3.25 -3.68
N ARG A 201 36.66 -4.54 -3.77
CA ARG A 201 35.58 -5.02 -4.64
C ARG A 201 34.20 -4.73 -4.04
N LEU A 202 33.30 -4.12 -4.81
CA LEU A 202 31.91 -3.89 -4.40
C LEU A 202 31.15 -5.21 -4.19
N LEU A 203 30.30 -5.22 -3.17
CA LEU A 203 29.29 -6.23 -2.89
C LEU A 203 27.94 -5.67 -3.38
N PRO A 204 27.47 -6.03 -4.59
CA PRO A 204 26.33 -5.36 -5.25
C PRO A 204 24.99 -5.51 -4.52
N ASP A 205 24.80 -6.56 -3.72
CA ASP A 205 23.57 -6.81 -2.96
C ASP A 205 23.65 -6.18 -1.55
N ALA A 206 24.83 -5.71 -1.13
CA ALA A 206 25.07 -5.03 0.16
C ALA A 206 24.57 -3.57 0.17
N ARG A 207 23.33 -3.36 -0.28
CA ARG A 207 22.63 -2.08 -0.29
C ARG A 207 21.91 -1.90 1.04
N TRP A 208 22.55 -1.27 2.03
CA TRP A 208 21.86 -0.97 3.30
C TRP A 208 21.28 0.44 3.26
N THR A 209 20.21 0.69 4.03
CA THR A 209 19.50 1.97 4.06
C THR A 209 20.29 3.01 4.85
N PHE A 210 20.54 2.79 6.14
CA PHE A 210 21.34 3.66 7.01
C PHE A 210 22.17 2.83 8.02
N LEU A 211 23.23 3.42 8.57
CA LEU A 211 23.79 2.98 9.85
C LEU A 211 23.07 3.71 11.00
N PRO A 212 22.89 3.11 12.19
CA PRO A 212 22.08 3.68 13.28
C PRO A 212 22.39 5.14 13.68
N PHE A 213 23.66 5.57 13.72
CA PHE A 213 23.98 6.97 14.02
C PHE A 213 23.62 7.94 12.88
N MET A 214 23.54 7.46 11.63
CA MET A 214 23.20 8.25 10.45
C MET A 214 21.70 8.55 10.34
N ASP A 215 20.83 7.76 10.97
CA ASP A 215 19.37 7.92 10.84
C ASP A 215 18.85 8.97 11.83
N PHE A 216 18.38 10.11 11.29
CA PHE A 216 17.76 11.19 12.06
C PHE A 216 16.24 11.24 11.90
N ARG A 217 15.63 10.31 11.17
CA ARG A 217 14.19 10.34 10.85
C ARG A 217 13.30 10.19 12.07
N ASN A 218 13.73 9.38 13.05
CA ASN A 218 12.95 8.99 14.23
C ASN A 218 13.39 9.67 15.54
N LYS A 219 14.38 10.57 15.50
CA LYS A 219 14.85 11.30 16.70
C LYS A 219 13.86 12.44 17.01
N ARG A 220 13.46 12.59 18.28
CA ARG A 220 12.50 13.64 18.71
C ARG A 220 13.10 15.03 18.43
N VAL A 221 12.42 15.85 17.64
CA VAL A 221 12.84 17.21 17.27
C VAL A 221 12.15 18.23 18.16
N SER A 222 12.94 19.12 18.77
CA SER A 222 12.47 20.26 19.57
C SER A 222 13.26 21.55 19.26
N SER A 223 14.03 21.58 18.17
CA SER A 223 14.81 22.74 17.72
C SER A 223 15.06 22.70 16.21
N SER A 224 15.29 23.86 15.60
CA SER A 224 15.60 24.03 14.17
C SER A 224 16.85 23.27 13.71
N ARG A 225 17.82 23.06 14.61
CA ARG A 225 18.98 22.17 14.34
C ARG A 225 18.54 20.72 14.04
N GLY A 226 17.44 20.25 14.65
CA GLY A 226 16.93 18.90 14.45
C GLY A 226 16.24 18.68 13.09
N SER A 227 15.50 19.67 12.58
CA SER A 227 14.89 19.58 11.24
C SER A 227 15.94 19.62 10.13
N ILE A 228 16.95 20.50 10.26
CA ILE A 228 18.13 20.52 9.38
C ILE A 228 18.83 19.16 9.34
N LEU A 229 19.12 18.55 10.50
CA LEU A 229 19.79 17.24 10.56
C LEU A 229 18.94 16.12 9.94
N LYS A 230 17.61 16.12 10.15
CA LYS A 230 16.70 15.15 9.53
C LYS A 230 16.66 15.29 8.00
N ARG A 231 16.61 16.52 7.47
CA ARG A 231 16.72 16.82 6.04
C ARG A 231 18.07 16.37 5.47
N CYS A 232 19.17 16.76 6.12
CA CYS A 232 20.54 16.48 5.66
C CYS A 232 20.93 15.00 5.74
N SER A 233 20.30 14.19 6.59
CA SER A 233 20.54 12.74 6.60
C SER A 233 20.18 12.07 5.27
N LEU A 234 19.23 12.64 4.51
CA LEU A 234 18.88 12.23 3.15
C LEU A 234 19.82 12.81 2.07
N ARG A 235 20.85 13.57 2.44
CA ARG A 235 21.89 14.12 1.54
C ARG A 235 23.26 13.43 1.70
N VAL A 236 23.36 12.32 2.45
CA VAL A 236 24.62 11.57 2.67
C VAL A 236 24.57 10.16 2.07
N LYS A 237 25.71 9.68 1.54
CA LYS A 237 25.99 8.26 1.26
C LYS A 237 27.34 7.88 1.87
N CYS A 238 27.40 6.68 2.45
CA CYS A 238 28.57 6.09 3.10
C CYS A 238 29.11 4.95 2.24
N PHE A 239 30.41 5.00 1.95
CA PHE A 239 31.15 3.92 1.30
C PHE A 239 31.97 3.19 2.37
N VAL A 240 31.72 1.90 2.54
CA VAL A 240 32.37 1.07 3.56
C VAL A 240 33.41 0.18 2.90
N GLU A 241 34.67 0.32 3.26
CA GLU A 241 35.77 -0.54 2.80
C GLU A 241 36.15 -1.51 3.91
N THR A 242 35.88 -2.80 3.71
CA THR A 242 36.13 -3.88 4.68
C THR A 242 37.32 -4.76 4.29
N ASP A 243 38.06 -5.24 5.27
CA ASP A 243 39.22 -6.11 5.08
C ASP A 243 38.87 -7.62 4.94
N ALA A 244 39.85 -8.49 5.23
CA ALA A 244 39.66 -9.93 5.18
C ALA A 244 38.88 -10.51 6.39
N GLY A 245 38.83 -9.83 7.54
CA GLY A 245 38.18 -10.30 8.76
C GLY A 245 36.65 -10.32 8.67
N PHE A 246 36.09 -9.35 7.94
CA PHE A 246 34.71 -9.42 7.47
C PHE A 246 34.54 -10.60 6.51
N LYS A 247 33.52 -11.46 6.72
CA LYS A 247 33.24 -12.62 5.86
C LYS A 247 32.06 -12.30 4.92
N PRO A 248 32.14 -12.59 3.61
CA PRO A 248 31.03 -12.40 2.67
C PRO A 248 30.14 -13.65 2.59
N THR A 249 28.98 -13.48 1.96
CA THR A 249 28.16 -14.57 1.39
C THR A 249 28.95 -15.44 0.41
N GLN A 250 28.48 -16.67 0.16
CA GLN A 250 29.14 -17.61 -0.77
C GLN A 250 29.20 -17.09 -2.22
N SER A 251 28.17 -16.34 -2.65
CA SER A 251 28.11 -15.60 -3.93
C SER A 251 29.13 -14.46 -4.01
N LYS A 252 29.62 -13.97 -2.87
CA LYS A 252 30.39 -12.72 -2.72
C LYS A 252 29.63 -11.49 -3.23
N THR A 253 28.33 -11.42 -2.93
CA THR A 253 27.47 -10.29 -3.32
C THR A 253 26.96 -9.46 -2.13
N ASP A 254 26.93 -10.01 -0.92
CA ASP A 254 26.72 -9.29 0.36
C ASP A 254 27.67 -9.82 1.47
N LEU A 255 27.71 -9.16 2.64
CA LEU A 255 28.35 -9.65 3.85
C LEU A 255 27.57 -10.82 4.51
N ALA A 256 28.27 -11.67 5.26
CA ALA A 256 27.67 -12.82 5.92
C ALA A 256 26.83 -12.37 7.15
N HIS A 257 25.52 -12.53 7.05
CA HIS A 257 24.54 -12.04 8.03
C HIS A 257 24.81 -12.44 9.50
N HIS A 258 25.37 -13.64 9.73
CA HIS A 258 25.66 -14.16 11.07
C HIS A 258 27.12 -13.94 11.53
N ASN A 259 27.91 -13.13 10.81
CA ASN A 259 29.29 -12.83 11.20
C ASN A 259 29.32 -11.69 12.24
N HIS A 260 29.94 -11.94 13.41
CA HIS A 260 29.97 -10.99 14.53
C HIS A 260 30.44 -9.57 14.15
N PHE A 261 31.48 -9.44 13.31
CA PHE A 261 31.96 -8.12 12.83
C PHE A 261 30.94 -7.44 11.91
N THR A 262 30.24 -8.20 11.07
CA THR A 262 29.16 -7.69 10.20
C THR A 262 27.96 -7.19 11.02
N VAL A 263 27.59 -7.91 12.09
CA VAL A 263 26.54 -7.48 13.04
C VAL A 263 26.96 -6.21 13.79
N ALA A 264 28.18 -6.17 14.33
CA ALA A 264 28.73 -5.00 15.02
C ALA A 264 28.79 -3.75 14.10
N LEU A 265 29.17 -3.93 12.83
CA LEU A 265 29.16 -2.88 11.81
C LEU A 265 27.73 -2.38 11.48
N LYS A 266 26.76 -3.30 11.28
CA LYS A 266 25.33 -2.93 11.09
C LYS A 266 24.77 -2.15 12.29
N ASN A 267 25.24 -2.47 13.50
CA ASN A 267 24.78 -1.89 14.76
C ASN A 267 25.53 -0.61 15.21
N LEU A 268 26.45 -0.10 14.39
CA LEU A 268 27.27 1.07 14.75
C LEU A 268 26.41 2.30 15.07
N GLY A 269 26.45 2.73 16.34
CA GLY A 269 25.69 3.89 16.84
C GLY A 269 24.36 3.56 17.54
N SER A 270 23.94 2.29 17.59
CA SER A 270 22.77 1.88 18.36
C SER A 270 23.02 1.97 19.88
N LYS A 271 22.00 2.36 20.65
CA LYS A 271 21.99 2.28 22.13
C LYS A 271 21.74 0.85 22.60
N ILE A 272 22.65 -0.05 22.28
CA ILE A 272 22.63 -1.46 22.70
C ILE A 272 23.06 -1.56 24.17
N SER A 273 22.40 -2.43 24.94
CA SER A 273 22.87 -2.78 26.28
C SER A 273 24.06 -3.73 26.19
N ASP A 274 25.07 -3.57 27.05
CA ASP A 274 26.44 -4.12 26.90
C ASP A 274 26.55 -5.65 26.68
N LYS A 275 25.47 -6.40 26.90
CA LYS A 275 25.37 -7.86 26.84
C LYS A 275 25.31 -8.43 25.41
N GLU A 276 24.75 -7.72 24.44
CA GLU A 276 24.70 -8.20 23.04
C GLU A 276 26.02 -7.98 22.29
N THR A 277 26.82 -6.99 22.71
CA THR A 277 28.13 -6.67 22.13
C THR A 277 29.31 -7.34 22.85
N ALA A 278 29.06 -8.13 23.90
CA ALA A 278 30.08 -8.62 24.84
C ALA A 278 31.27 -9.39 24.21
N ALA A 279 31.11 -9.93 23.00
CA ALA A 279 32.17 -10.64 22.28
C ALA A 279 33.05 -9.75 21.37
N VAL A 280 32.58 -8.56 20.94
CA VAL A 280 33.25 -7.72 19.93
C VAL A 280 33.57 -6.35 20.50
N SER A 281 34.86 -6.06 20.72
CA SER A 281 35.32 -4.69 20.98
C SER A 281 35.39 -3.91 19.66
N VAL A 282 34.92 -2.66 19.66
CA VAL A 282 34.92 -1.77 18.48
C VAL A 282 35.62 -0.46 18.84
N GLU A 283 36.84 -0.29 18.32
CA GLU A 283 37.60 0.96 18.39
C GLU A 283 37.17 1.85 17.21
N ILE A 284 36.71 3.08 17.49
CA ILE A 284 36.26 4.07 16.48
C ILE A 284 37.25 5.24 16.49
N SER A 285 37.79 5.60 15.33
CA SER A 285 38.67 6.76 15.20
C SER A 285 38.43 7.59 13.95
N MET A 286 38.81 8.86 14.01
CA MET A 286 38.77 9.85 12.93
C MET A 286 40.07 10.66 13.03
N ASP A 287 40.85 10.75 11.95
CA ASP A 287 42.16 11.44 11.94
C ASP A 287 43.07 11.10 13.13
N THR A 288 43.15 9.80 13.45
CA THR A 288 43.85 9.20 14.62
C THR A 288 43.28 9.52 16.03
N LYS A 289 42.31 10.43 16.14
CA LYS A 289 41.56 10.70 17.38
C LYS A 289 40.53 9.60 17.61
N MET A 290 40.58 8.94 18.77
CA MET A 290 39.55 7.99 19.20
C MET A 290 38.25 8.71 19.59
N LEU A 291 37.11 8.12 19.24
CA LEU A 291 35.78 8.67 19.49
C LEU A 291 34.90 7.68 20.27
N THR A 292 34.22 8.15 21.31
CA THR A 292 33.08 7.41 21.89
C THR A 292 31.84 7.51 20.97
N PRO A 293 30.85 6.60 21.08
CA PRO A 293 29.63 6.68 20.25
C PRO A 293 28.90 8.03 20.33
N ALA A 294 28.89 8.68 21.50
CA ALA A 294 28.29 10.01 21.67
C ALA A 294 29.13 11.13 21.03
N GLN A 295 30.46 11.00 21.00
CA GLN A 295 31.33 11.91 20.26
C GLN A 295 31.17 11.72 18.75
N LEU A 296 31.14 10.47 18.27
CA LEU A 296 30.84 10.15 16.87
C LEU A 296 29.53 10.81 16.40
N GLU A 297 28.44 10.65 17.16
CA GLU A 297 27.16 11.25 16.78
C GLU A 297 27.25 12.79 16.72
N LYS A 298 27.94 13.41 17.68
CA LYS A 298 28.14 14.87 17.69
C LYS A 298 28.97 15.36 16.50
N GLU A 299 30.13 14.76 16.25
CA GLU A 299 31.06 15.17 15.18
C GLU A 299 30.41 14.97 13.80
N TYR A 300 29.62 13.90 13.62
CA TYR A 300 28.84 13.66 12.40
C TYR A 300 27.73 14.70 12.20
N GLN A 301 27.00 15.10 13.26
CA GLN A 301 26.03 16.20 13.17
C GLN A 301 26.69 17.52 12.80
N GLU A 302 27.84 17.84 13.39
CA GLU A 302 28.56 19.09 13.13
C GLU A 302 29.17 19.11 11.72
N TRP A 303 29.63 17.97 11.21
CA TRP A 303 29.98 17.81 9.81
C TRP A 303 28.77 17.99 8.88
N MET A 304 27.64 17.30 9.09
CA MET A 304 26.46 17.44 8.22
C MET A 304 25.95 18.88 8.15
N ILE A 305 25.93 19.62 9.26
CA ILE A 305 25.53 21.04 9.29
C ILE A 305 26.56 21.91 8.57
N LYS A 306 27.86 21.64 8.71
CA LYS A 306 28.90 22.33 7.93
C LYS A 306 28.75 22.09 6.43
N MET A 307 28.44 20.86 6.02
CA MET A 307 28.28 20.52 4.60
C MET A 307 27.04 21.18 3.99
N HIS A 308 25.92 21.14 4.71
CA HIS A 308 24.69 21.87 4.39
C HIS A 308 24.98 23.35 4.12
N ASN A 309 25.50 24.05 5.13
CA ASN A 309 25.76 25.49 5.10
C ASN A 309 26.87 25.92 4.11
N GLN A 310 27.59 24.99 3.49
CA GLN A 310 28.72 25.29 2.60
C GLN A 310 28.49 24.86 1.14
N TYR A 311 27.66 23.84 0.88
CA TYR A 311 27.51 23.24 -0.46
C TYR A 311 26.08 23.20 -0.99
N ASP A 312 25.07 23.36 -0.15
CA ASP A 312 23.69 23.47 -0.65
C ASP A 312 23.46 24.88 -1.20
N GLU A 313 23.07 24.96 -2.47
CA GLU A 313 22.33 26.11 -3.00
C GLU A 313 20.87 25.98 -2.54
N GLU A 314 20.64 26.00 -1.21
CA GLU A 314 19.32 26.31 -0.66
C GLU A 314 18.83 27.57 -1.39
N ALA A 315 17.56 27.60 -1.79
CA ALA A 315 16.98 28.75 -2.48
C ALA A 315 16.69 29.86 -1.45
N ASP A 316 17.74 30.34 -0.79
CA ASP A 316 17.70 31.09 0.44
C ASP A 316 17.14 32.49 0.22
N ALA A 317 15.83 32.53 0.38
CA ALA A 317 15.05 33.64 0.85
C ALA A 317 15.09 34.91 -0.01
N THR A 318 14.43 35.91 0.55
CA THR A 318 14.59 37.31 0.22
C THR A 318 15.86 37.81 0.89
N ALA A 319 17.03 37.38 0.40
CA ALA A 319 18.37 37.61 0.96
C ALA A 319 18.87 39.08 0.94
N GLU A 320 17.96 40.04 1.08
CA GLU A 320 18.22 41.47 1.24
C GLU A 320 18.08 41.90 2.72
N ASP A 321 17.71 40.99 3.64
CA ASP A 321 17.31 41.32 5.03
C ASP A 321 17.44 40.15 6.04
N ASN A 322 17.90 40.44 7.26
CA ASN A 322 18.09 39.46 8.35
C ASN A 322 16.94 39.51 9.37
N PRO A 323 16.22 38.41 9.63
CA PRO A 323 15.03 38.44 10.47
C PRO A 323 15.30 38.57 11.97
N VAL A 324 14.47 39.38 12.65
CA VAL A 324 14.33 39.33 14.11
C VAL A 324 13.36 38.20 14.47
N ILE A 325 13.78 37.27 15.33
CA ILE A 325 12.95 36.15 15.76
C ILE A 325 12.20 36.54 17.03
N ILE A 326 10.87 36.37 17.03
CA ILE A 326 10.01 36.59 18.19
C ILE A 326 9.32 35.28 18.57
N VAL A 327 9.45 34.90 19.84
CA VAL A 327 8.80 33.73 20.42
C VAL A 327 7.54 34.17 21.18
N SER A 328 6.47 33.40 21.01
CA SER A 328 5.11 33.60 21.53
C SER A 328 4.65 35.08 21.67
N PRO A 329 4.65 35.87 20.57
CA PRO A 329 4.29 37.28 20.60
C PRO A 329 2.88 37.48 21.21
N PRO A 330 2.67 38.40 22.16
CA PRO A 330 1.41 38.47 22.92
C PRO A 330 0.19 38.85 22.06
N ASN A 331 0.41 39.59 20.96
CA ASN A 331 -0.65 40.15 20.11
C ASN A 331 -0.92 39.33 18.83
N LYS A 332 -0.78 37.99 18.86
CA LYS A 332 -0.92 37.08 17.69
C LYS A 332 -2.12 37.42 16.79
N LYS A 333 -3.30 37.68 17.39
CA LYS A 333 -4.54 38.04 16.67
C LYS A 333 -4.49 39.38 15.91
N ALA A 334 -3.79 40.39 16.43
CA ALA A 334 -3.67 41.70 15.77
C ALA A 334 -2.58 41.68 14.68
N LEU A 335 -1.50 40.94 14.92
CA LEU A 335 -0.46 40.65 13.93
C LEU A 335 -0.98 39.75 12.79
N GLY A 336 -2.05 38.99 13.03
CA GLY A 336 -2.66 38.08 12.06
C GLY A 336 -1.87 36.78 11.86
N ILE A 337 -1.02 36.43 12.83
CA ILE A 337 -0.09 35.30 12.78
C ILE A 337 -0.61 34.09 13.55
N SER A 338 -0.27 32.88 13.10
CA SER A 338 -0.73 31.61 13.69
C SER A 338 0.31 30.87 14.55
N LYS A 339 1.60 30.91 14.17
CA LYS A 339 2.67 30.18 14.86
C LYS A 339 3.16 30.87 16.14
N GLU A 340 3.83 30.08 16.97
CA GLU A 340 4.50 30.51 18.20
C GLU A 340 5.87 31.14 17.95
N VAL A 341 6.41 31.08 16.73
CA VAL A 341 7.69 31.69 16.35
C VAL A 341 7.53 32.43 15.03
N VAL A 342 7.94 33.70 14.99
CA VAL A 342 7.82 34.57 13.80
C VAL A 342 9.13 35.31 13.53
N ARG A 343 9.52 35.30 12.26
CA ARG A 343 10.64 36.06 11.68
C ARG A 343 10.11 37.40 11.14
N VAL A 344 10.53 38.50 11.77
CA VAL A 344 10.19 39.87 11.36
C VAL A 344 11.23 40.38 10.37
N HIS A 345 10.76 40.75 9.19
CA HIS A 345 11.55 41.17 8.03
C HIS A 345 11.23 42.62 7.61
N ARG A 346 12.13 43.24 6.83
CA ARG A 346 12.02 44.63 6.32
C ARG A 346 11.98 44.73 4.78
N ILE A 347 12.43 43.70 4.07
CA ILE A 347 12.49 43.66 2.60
C ILE A 347 12.00 42.28 2.12
N LEU A 348 11.25 42.25 1.02
CA LEU A 348 10.69 41.03 0.45
C LEU A 348 10.68 41.07 -1.09
N LYS A 349 11.34 40.09 -1.71
CA LYS A 349 11.39 39.87 -3.16
C LYS A 349 10.46 38.72 -3.57
N ARG A 350 9.47 38.99 -4.42
CA ARG A 350 8.44 38.00 -4.81
C ARG A 350 7.84 38.35 -6.18
N LYS A 351 7.63 37.35 -7.03
CA LYS A 351 7.25 37.51 -8.46
C LYS A 351 8.15 38.53 -9.19
N GLU A 352 9.45 38.30 -9.14
CA GLU A 352 10.52 39.11 -9.78
C GLU A 352 10.63 40.58 -9.34
N LYS A 353 9.67 41.09 -8.54
CA LYS A 353 9.63 42.45 -7.97
C LYS A 353 10.16 42.42 -6.53
N SER A 354 10.91 43.45 -6.11
CA SER A 354 11.29 43.65 -4.69
C SER A 354 10.42 44.74 -4.05
N TRP A 355 10.10 44.55 -2.77
CA TRP A 355 9.24 45.39 -1.96
C TRP A 355 9.91 45.72 -0.63
N SER A 356 9.84 46.96 -0.15
CA SER A 356 10.61 47.42 1.01
C SER A 356 9.78 48.21 2.02
N ASN A 357 10.26 48.27 3.26
CA ASN A 357 9.91 49.33 4.21
C ASN A 357 9.95 50.73 3.54
N GLY A 358 9.04 51.61 3.94
CA GLY A 358 8.92 52.99 3.44
C GLY A 358 8.25 53.12 2.06
N GLN A 359 7.97 52.01 1.36
CA GLN A 359 7.37 52.04 0.03
C GLN A 359 5.89 52.42 0.08
N ARG A 360 5.51 53.41 -0.75
CA ARG A 360 4.12 53.88 -0.89
C ARG A 360 3.31 52.94 -1.79
N ILE A 361 2.22 52.42 -1.25
CA ILE A 361 1.37 51.42 -1.88
C ILE A 361 -0.11 51.83 -1.88
N LYS A 362 -0.82 51.35 -2.90
CA LYS A 362 -2.27 51.42 -3.04
C LYS A 362 -2.78 49.99 -3.01
N VAL A 363 -3.36 49.63 -1.87
CA VAL A 363 -4.07 48.37 -1.65
C VAL A 363 -5.45 48.53 -2.28
N LEU A 364 -5.70 47.81 -3.37
CA LEU A 364 -6.97 47.92 -4.08
C LEU A 364 -8.14 47.38 -3.25
N LYS A 365 -9.32 47.98 -3.42
CA LYS A 365 -10.58 47.59 -2.76
C LYS A 365 -10.83 46.09 -2.96
N GLY A 366 -11.07 45.36 -1.87
CA GLY A 366 -11.21 43.90 -1.94
C GLY A 366 -9.91 43.14 -2.19
N ALA A 367 -8.76 43.69 -1.78
CA ALA A 367 -7.54 42.91 -1.55
C ALA A 367 -7.70 41.93 -0.37
N CYS A 368 -8.26 42.41 0.74
CA CYS A 368 -8.42 41.66 1.98
C CYS A 368 -9.81 41.89 2.60
N PRO A 369 -10.34 40.96 3.41
CA PRO A 369 -11.49 41.23 4.28
C PRO A 369 -11.24 42.47 5.16
N GLY A 370 -12.26 43.31 5.33
CA GLY A 370 -12.16 44.59 6.04
C GLY A 370 -11.77 45.79 5.15
N ILE A 371 -11.06 45.60 4.04
CA ILE A 371 -10.66 46.69 3.13
C ILE A 371 -11.81 47.02 2.15
N SER A 372 -12.73 47.85 2.65
CA SER A 372 -13.97 48.23 1.97
C SER A 372 -13.82 49.29 0.87
N ASN A 373 -12.66 49.94 0.74
CA ASN A 373 -12.31 50.92 -0.29
C ASN A 373 -10.81 50.80 -0.64
N ASN A 374 -10.34 51.51 -1.68
CA ASN A 374 -8.90 51.58 -1.98
C ASN A 374 -8.19 52.27 -0.81
N VAL A 375 -7.26 51.56 -0.16
CA VAL A 375 -6.45 52.08 0.94
C VAL A 375 -5.08 52.46 0.39
N TYR A 376 -4.66 53.69 0.65
CA TYR A 376 -3.29 54.13 0.40
C TYR A 376 -2.52 53.96 1.71
N ALA A 377 -1.34 53.36 1.65
CA ALA A 377 -0.57 52.98 2.83
C ALA A 377 0.94 52.99 2.54
N THR A 378 1.73 52.93 3.61
CA THR A 378 3.20 52.77 3.55
C THR A 378 3.57 51.43 4.16
N ILE A 379 4.42 50.64 3.49
CA ILE A 379 4.92 49.36 4.05
C ILE A 379 5.84 49.64 5.25
N GLU A 380 5.64 48.92 6.35
CA GLU A 380 6.45 49.03 7.57
C GLU A 380 7.28 47.75 7.80
N TYR A 381 6.66 46.57 7.80
CA TYR A 381 7.36 45.28 8.03
C TYR A 381 6.75 44.13 7.22
N PHE A 382 7.48 43.04 7.10
CA PHE A 382 6.99 41.73 6.66
C PHE A 382 7.13 40.73 7.80
N LEU A 383 6.23 39.75 7.88
CA LEU A 383 6.27 38.68 8.90
C LEU A 383 6.27 37.33 8.19
N LEU A 384 7.27 36.49 8.46
CA LEU A 384 7.30 35.09 8.04
C LEU A 384 7.16 34.21 9.28
N GLU A 385 6.17 33.32 9.30
CA GLU A 385 5.94 32.41 10.41
C GLU A 385 6.80 31.14 10.28
N GLY A 386 7.41 30.67 11.39
CA GLY A 386 8.31 29.51 11.41
C GLY A 386 9.79 29.80 11.06
N PHE A 387 10.64 28.77 11.14
CA PHE A 387 12.06 28.88 10.78
C PHE A 387 12.29 28.69 9.26
N GLU A 388 13.55 28.80 8.83
CA GLU A 388 13.95 28.44 7.45
C GLU A 388 13.69 26.95 7.21
N GLY A 389 12.91 26.61 6.17
CA GLY A 389 12.59 25.23 5.79
C GLY A 389 11.35 24.60 6.43
N ASP A 390 10.60 25.27 7.30
CA ASP A 390 9.34 24.75 7.86
C ASP A 390 8.15 24.89 6.87
N PRO A 391 7.37 23.84 6.60
CA PRO A 391 6.17 23.95 5.76
C PRO A 391 4.98 24.53 6.54
N GLY A 392 4.50 25.70 6.10
CA GLY A 392 3.17 26.21 6.43
C GLY A 392 3.13 27.21 7.59
N GLY A 393 3.27 28.48 7.24
CA GLY A 393 2.90 29.65 8.02
C GLY A 393 2.53 30.79 7.07
N GLU A 394 1.51 31.61 7.39
CA GLU A 394 1.01 32.60 6.43
C GLU A 394 1.79 33.92 6.53
N ALA A 395 2.63 34.19 5.53
CA ALA A 395 3.40 35.42 5.51
C ALA A 395 2.51 36.67 5.43
N ARG A 396 2.84 37.71 6.22
CA ARG A 396 2.09 38.98 6.33
C ARG A 396 2.93 40.19 5.92
N ILE A 397 2.24 41.27 5.55
CA ILE A 397 2.75 42.62 5.30
C ILE A 397 2.08 43.54 6.32
N ILE A 398 2.86 44.24 7.15
CA ILE A 398 2.38 45.30 8.01
C ILE A 398 2.53 46.64 7.27
N CYS A 399 1.44 47.37 7.11
CA CYS A 399 1.45 48.68 6.45
C CYS A 399 0.52 49.69 7.11
N ARG A 400 0.93 50.95 7.21
CA ARG A 400 0.18 52.03 7.86
C ARG A 400 -0.66 52.83 6.86
N PRO A 401 -1.97 53.04 7.09
CA PRO A 401 -2.81 53.87 6.25
C PRO A 401 -2.37 55.34 6.20
N ILE A 402 -2.62 56.01 5.07
CA ILE A 402 -2.25 57.40 4.76
C ILE A 402 -2.84 58.46 5.72
N ASP A 403 -3.90 58.13 6.45
CA ASP A 403 -4.59 58.95 7.43
C ASP A 403 -4.14 58.69 8.89
N ILE A 404 -3.21 57.75 9.11
CA ILE A 404 -2.63 57.43 10.43
C ILE A 404 -1.23 58.06 10.57
N PRO A 405 -1.00 58.95 11.55
CA PRO A 405 0.30 59.58 11.76
C PRO A 405 1.34 58.58 12.29
N ASP A 406 2.61 58.88 12.02
CA ASP A 406 3.75 57.99 12.19
C ASP A 406 3.94 57.49 13.63
N GLU A 407 3.62 58.31 14.65
CA GLU A 407 3.72 57.92 16.06
C GLU A 407 2.64 56.91 16.51
N LYS A 408 1.74 56.51 15.60
CA LYS A 408 0.69 55.50 15.82
C LYS A 408 0.83 54.27 14.90
N GLY A 409 1.96 54.13 14.21
CA GLY A 409 2.29 52.94 13.41
C GLY A 409 2.77 51.74 14.23
N CYS A 410 3.39 50.78 13.55
CA CYS A 410 3.91 49.55 14.18
C CYS A 410 5.32 49.75 14.78
N SER A 411 5.52 49.27 16.01
CA SER A 411 6.77 49.41 16.78
C SER A 411 7.22 48.08 17.40
N LEU A 412 8.54 47.91 17.52
CA LEU A 412 9.23 46.73 18.05
C LEU A 412 10.03 47.13 19.29
N TYR A 413 9.95 46.35 20.36
CA TYR A 413 10.57 46.62 21.66
C TYR A 413 11.42 45.44 22.16
N SER A 414 12.50 45.76 22.87
CA SER A 414 13.39 44.82 23.54
C SER A 414 13.91 45.46 24.83
N ASN A 415 13.67 44.83 25.98
CA ASN A 415 14.20 45.25 27.27
C ASN A 415 15.39 44.34 27.62
N GLU A 416 16.46 44.89 28.20
CA GLU A 416 17.71 44.13 28.46
C GLU A 416 17.89 43.72 29.94
N GLU A 417 17.02 44.17 30.85
CA GLU A 417 17.17 43.96 32.31
C GLU A 417 16.35 42.78 32.86
N ASP A 418 15.25 42.40 32.19
CA ASP A 418 14.49 41.17 32.44
C ASP A 418 14.65 40.22 31.23
N GLN A 419 14.80 38.92 31.48
CA GLN A 419 15.03 37.91 30.42
C GLN A 419 13.74 37.48 29.69
N GLU A 420 12.98 38.43 29.16
CA GLU A 420 11.79 38.18 28.33
C GLU A 420 12.08 38.32 26.82
N ASP A 421 11.30 37.63 25.99
CA ASP A 421 11.43 37.66 24.52
C ASP A 421 11.08 39.04 23.90
N PRO A 422 11.71 39.45 22.78
CA PRO A 422 11.44 40.73 22.13
C PRO A 422 9.98 40.81 21.60
N THR A 423 9.31 41.95 21.76
CA THR A 423 7.86 42.07 21.48
C THR A 423 7.52 43.11 20.40
N LEU A 424 6.57 42.74 19.52
CA LEU A 424 6.09 43.56 18.41
C LEU A 424 4.66 44.05 18.67
N ASN A 425 4.44 45.36 18.52
CA ASN A 425 3.15 46.02 18.68
C ASN A 425 2.71 46.64 17.34
N VAL A 426 1.49 46.35 16.90
CA VAL A 426 0.97 46.77 15.58
C VAL A 426 0.53 48.24 15.56
N GLY A 427 0.20 48.81 16.73
CA GLY A 427 -0.42 50.14 16.80
C GLY A 427 -1.72 50.20 16.00
N ASN A 428 -1.86 51.22 15.14
CA ASN A 428 -2.98 51.38 14.21
C ASN A 428 -2.64 50.92 12.77
N SER A 429 -1.52 50.23 12.55
CA SER A 429 -1.16 49.69 11.23
C SER A 429 -1.99 48.44 10.88
N LEU A 430 -2.08 48.13 9.58
CA LEU A 430 -2.85 47.00 9.07
C LEU A 430 -1.94 45.80 8.79
N SER A 431 -2.31 44.60 9.24
CA SER A 431 -1.73 43.33 8.80
C SER A 431 -2.49 42.78 7.60
N LEU A 432 -1.79 42.60 6.47
CA LEU A 432 -2.31 42.04 5.23
C LEU A 432 -1.60 40.71 4.91
N PRO A 433 -2.26 39.71 4.31
CA PRO A 433 -1.58 38.53 3.78
C PRO A 433 -0.67 38.89 2.59
N ILE A 434 0.47 38.21 2.46
CA ILE A 434 1.44 38.37 1.36
C ILE A 434 0.81 38.20 -0.03
N THR A 435 -0.31 37.48 -0.10
CA THR A 435 -1.07 37.18 -1.32
C THR A 435 -1.62 38.42 -2.03
N VAL A 436 -1.61 39.61 -1.42
CA VAL A 436 -1.89 40.88 -2.11
C VAL A 436 -0.83 41.22 -3.17
N ILE A 437 0.42 40.76 -2.99
CA ILE A 437 1.48 40.83 -4.01
C ILE A 437 1.20 39.79 -5.10
N ASP A 438 0.91 38.54 -4.70
CA ASP A 438 0.68 37.45 -5.67
C ASP A 438 -0.56 37.65 -6.55
N THR A 439 -1.56 38.37 -6.05
CA THR A 439 -2.78 38.73 -6.80
C THR A 439 -2.66 40.07 -7.55
N GLU A 440 -1.49 40.73 -7.52
CA GLU A 440 -1.22 42.06 -8.10
C GLU A 440 -2.18 43.17 -7.64
N LYS A 441 -2.89 42.95 -6.52
CA LYS A 441 -3.78 43.96 -5.88
C LYS A 441 -3.01 44.99 -5.04
N LEU A 442 -1.70 44.81 -4.91
CA LEU A 442 -0.76 45.76 -4.34
C LEU A 442 -0.07 46.53 -5.48
N VAL A 443 -0.27 47.85 -5.56
CA VAL A 443 0.30 48.70 -6.62
C VAL A 443 1.17 49.79 -5.99
N ALA A 444 2.39 50.00 -6.50
CA ALA A 444 3.26 51.09 -6.06
C ALA A 444 2.75 52.46 -6.57
N VAL A 445 2.82 53.50 -5.74
CA VAL A 445 2.17 54.81 -6.00
C VAL A 445 3.18 55.93 -6.22
N GLY A 446 3.06 56.63 -7.36
CA GLY A 446 3.84 57.84 -7.64
C GLY A 446 3.36 59.06 -6.83
N SER A 447 4.29 59.97 -6.51
CA SER A 447 4.06 61.11 -5.61
C SER A 447 2.83 61.95 -5.96
N THR A 448 2.58 62.18 -7.27
CA THR A 448 1.45 62.98 -7.75
C THR A 448 0.08 62.34 -7.49
N GLU A 449 -0.06 61.01 -7.47
CA GLU A 449 -1.33 60.38 -7.07
C GLU A 449 -1.50 60.42 -5.54
N TRP A 450 -0.40 60.24 -4.80
CA TRP A 450 -0.36 60.28 -3.33
C TRP A 450 -0.77 61.65 -2.77
N GLU A 451 -0.19 62.73 -3.29
CA GLU A 451 -0.47 64.12 -2.88
C GLU A 451 -1.92 64.52 -3.20
N ASN A 452 -2.44 64.11 -4.36
CA ASN A 452 -3.84 64.32 -4.74
C ASN A 452 -4.83 63.57 -3.83
N GLN A 453 -4.40 62.53 -3.11
CA GLN A 453 -5.23 61.81 -2.15
C GLN A 453 -5.15 62.43 -0.73
N LEU A 454 -3.97 62.86 -0.28
CA LEU A 454 -3.80 63.62 0.98
C LEU A 454 -4.70 64.86 1.00
N ASN A 455 -4.70 65.64 -0.08
CA ASN A 455 -5.51 66.85 -0.20
C ASN A 455 -7.04 66.57 -0.10
N LYS A 456 -7.50 65.38 -0.51
CA LYS A 456 -8.92 64.96 -0.38
C LYS A 456 -9.29 64.52 1.04
N ILE A 457 -8.31 64.03 1.82
CA ILE A 457 -8.53 63.61 3.21
C ILE A 457 -8.57 64.84 4.12
N GLN A 458 -7.68 65.82 3.91
CA GLN A 458 -7.67 67.09 4.65
C GLN A 458 -8.98 67.88 4.50
N GLN A 459 -9.71 67.73 3.39
CA GLN A 459 -11.03 68.34 3.18
C GLN A 459 -12.20 67.60 3.88
N LYS A 460 -11.95 66.56 4.70
CA LYS A 460 -13.00 65.64 5.16
C LYS A 460 -13.13 65.39 6.67
N SER A 461 -12.38 66.09 7.52
CA SER A 461 -12.39 65.88 8.98
C SER A 461 -13.14 66.97 9.76
N PRO A 462 -14.29 66.68 10.40
CA PRO A 462 -14.90 67.53 11.41
C PRO A 462 -14.25 67.32 12.80
N ALA A 463 -14.35 68.31 13.68
CA ALA A 463 -13.77 68.27 15.02
C ALA A 463 -14.56 67.36 16.00
N CYS A 464 -13.90 66.92 17.06
CA CYS A 464 -14.49 66.20 18.19
C CYS A 464 -13.92 66.73 19.51
N PHE A 465 -14.79 67.06 20.48
CA PHE A 465 -14.46 67.17 21.90
C PHE A 465 -15.70 66.84 22.77
N ASP A 466 -15.41 66.32 23.96
CA ASP A 466 -16.20 66.29 25.20
C ASP A 466 -17.48 65.43 25.36
N THR A 467 -17.36 64.51 26.32
CA THR A 467 -18.40 63.92 27.19
C THR A 467 -18.27 64.56 28.60
N PRO A 468 -19.23 64.52 29.57
CA PRO A 468 -20.11 63.36 29.89
C PRO A 468 -21.48 63.59 30.62
N ILE A 469 -22.21 62.48 30.93
CA ILE A 469 -23.02 62.23 32.17
C ILE A 469 -24.38 63.01 32.37
N PRO A 470 -25.46 62.46 33.02
CA PRO A 470 -25.92 61.06 33.22
C PRO A 470 -27.49 60.82 33.25
N ASN A 471 -27.92 59.56 33.50
CA ASN A 471 -29.15 59.12 34.25
C ASN A 471 -30.61 59.53 33.88
N ARG A 472 -31.48 58.55 33.55
CA ARG A 472 -32.55 57.98 34.44
C ARG A 472 -33.52 56.94 33.79
N TYR A 473 -33.72 55.81 34.51
CA TYR A 473 -34.86 54.88 34.65
C TYR A 473 -36.02 54.69 33.62
N LYS A 474 -36.30 53.37 33.39
CA LYS A 474 -37.61 52.63 33.41
C LYS A 474 -38.49 52.45 32.13
N ARG A 475 -38.75 51.15 31.88
CA ARG A 475 -39.95 50.45 31.36
C ARG A 475 -40.44 50.68 29.91
N GLN A 476 -40.50 49.54 29.18
CA GLN A 476 -41.70 48.95 28.52
C GLN A 476 -42.94 49.88 28.40
N GLN A 477 -43.59 49.99 27.23
CA GLN A 477 -44.25 48.85 26.57
C GLN A 477 -44.44 49.03 25.03
N VAL A 478 -45.04 48.01 24.39
CA VAL A 478 -45.30 47.83 22.95
C VAL A 478 -46.27 48.89 22.36
N GLY A 479 -46.07 49.33 21.10
CA GLY A 479 -47.08 50.15 20.39
C GLY A 479 -46.76 50.65 18.96
N VAL A 480 -47.02 49.82 17.95
CA VAL A 480 -47.72 50.16 16.66
C VAL A 480 -47.40 51.47 15.90
N VAL A 481 -46.64 51.32 14.78
CA VAL A 481 -46.89 51.87 13.41
C VAL A 481 -46.69 53.38 13.07
N ASP A 482 -46.12 53.60 11.88
CA ASP A 482 -46.12 54.76 10.96
C ASP A 482 -45.53 56.15 11.32
N SER A 483 -44.31 56.37 10.77
CA SER A 483 -44.07 57.27 9.60
C SER A 483 -43.29 58.60 9.75
N ILE A 484 -42.15 58.62 9.03
CA ILE A 484 -41.65 59.68 8.13
C ILE A 484 -41.57 61.14 8.66
N SER A 485 -40.33 61.61 8.90
CA SER A 485 -39.71 62.76 8.17
C SER A 485 -38.32 63.11 8.72
N LYS A 486 -37.41 63.80 7.99
CA LYS A 486 -37.17 63.96 6.54
C LYS A 486 -35.72 64.47 6.38
N SER A 487 -34.97 63.93 5.42
CA SER A 487 -33.98 64.71 4.65
C SER A 487 -34.14 64.34 3.18
N CYS A 488 -33.80 65.25 2.26
CA CYS A 488 -34.16 65.13 0.85
C CYS A 488 -32.95 64.89 -0.05
N ASP A 489 -32.76 63.65 -0.49
CA ASP A 489 -32.08 63.39 -1.76
C ASP A 489 -33.09 63.39 -2.91
N LYS A 490 -32.95 64.35 -3.83
CA LYS A 490 -33.76 64.42 -5.05
C LYS A 490 -33.24 63.40 -6.07
N ARG A 491 -33.66 62.13 -5.94
CA ARG A 491 -33.59 61.18 -7.07
C ARG A 491 -34.50 61.68 -8.20
N VAL A 492 -33.90 62.22 -9.25
CA VAL A 492 -34.58 62.49 -10.52
C VAL A 492 -34.83 61.14 -11.19
N THR A 493 -36.07 60.66 -11.13
CA THR A 493 -36.54 59.54 -11.95
C THR A 493 -36.72 60.01 -13.40
N GLY A 494 -35.61 60.10 -14.12
CA GLY A 494 -35.63 60.20 -15.58
C GLY A 494 -36.42 59.01 -16.16
N LYS A 495 -37.24 59.26 -17.18
CA LYS A 495 -37.81 58.15 -17.96
C LYS A 495 -36.65 57.40 -18.62
N PRO A 496 -36.58 56.06 -18.53
CA PRO A 496 -35.48 55.30 -19.11
C PRO A 496 -35.40 55.59 -20.62
N SER A 497 -34.19 55.87 -21.10
CA SER A 497 -33.98 56.19 -22.51
C SER A 497 -34.23 54.97 -23.39
N HIS A 498 -34.75 55.20 -24.60
CA HIS A 498 -34.87 54.15 -25.61
C HIS A 498 -33.51 53.73 -26.18
N CYS A 499 -32.45 54.51 -25.94
CA CYS A 499 -31.08 54.20 -26.38
C CYS A 499 -30.38 53.32 -25.34
N ALA A 500 -30.14 52.06 -25.69
CA ALA A 500 -29.30 51.16 -24.92
C ALA A 500 -27.82 51.55 -25.08
N GLU A 501 -27.09 51.57 -23.96
CA GLU A 501 -25.64 51.86 -23.94
C GLU A 501 -24.82 50.63 -23.57
N LYS A 502 -25.30 49.85 -22.59
CA LYS A 502 -24.52 48.76 -21.98
C LYS A 502 -25.36 47.50 -21.80
N TYR A 503 -24.71 46.36 -21.96
CA TYR A 503 -25.25 45.03 -21.64
C TYR A 503 -24.38 44.38 -20.56
N GLU A 504 -24.99 43.59 -19.68
CA GLU A 504 -24.28 42.87 -18.62
C GLU A 504 -24.92 41.49 -18.38
N LEU A 505 -24.11 40.50 -18.03
CA LEU A 505 -24.60 39.20 -17.54
C LEU A 505 -25.01 39.33 -16.07
N LEU A 506 -26.18 38.78 -15.73
CA LEU A 506 -26.69 38.65 -14.38
C LEU A 506 -26.23 37.30 -13.81
N THR A 507 -25.17 37.33 -13.02
CA THR A 507 -24.66 36.18 -12.25
C THR A 507 -25.19 36.22 -10.83
N ASP A 508 -25.54 35.06 -10.26
CA ASP A 508 -25.63 34.91 -8.80
C ASP A 508 -24.20 34.83 -8.21
N ASP A 509 -23.98 35.43 -7.04
CA ASP A 509 -22.66 35.83 -6.50
C ASP A 509 -21.75 34.67 -6.00
N GLN A 510 -21.66 33.52 -6.68
CA GLN A 510 -20.92 32.34 -6.21
C GLN A 510 -19.94 31.66 -7.18
N SER A 511 -19.72 32.14 -8.41
CA SER A 511 -18.62 31.62 -9.26
C SER A 511 -18.08 32.67 -10.27
N PRO A 512 -16.75 32.84 -10.41
CA PRO A 512 -16.14 33.81 -11.32
C PRO A 512 -15.73 33.24 -12.70
N GLU A 513 -15.82 31.93 -12.89
CA GLU A 513 -15.40 31.20 -14.10
C GLU A 513 -16.46 30.14 -14.41
N LEU A 514 -16.90 30.05 -15.67
CA LEU A 514 -18.05 29.21 -16.06
C LEU A 514 -17.61 27.79 -16.43
N ASP A 515 -17.83 26.82 -15.54
CA ASP A 515 -17.54 25.41 -15.83
C ASP A 515 -18.69 24.73 -16.60
N VAL A 516 -18.36 24.14 -17.76
CA VAL A 516 -19.27 23.38 -18.63
C VAL A 516 -18.64 22.03 -18.98
N ARG A 517 -19.47 21.00 -19.17
CA ARG A 517 -19.04 19.67 -19.62
C ARG A 517 -19.55 19.39 -21.04
N ALA A 518 -18.72 18.78 -21.89
CA ALA A 518 -19.10 18.41 -23.26
C ALA A 518 -20.33 17.48 -23.28
N GLY A 519 -21.30 17.79 -24.12
CA GLY A 519 -22.62 17.14 -24.16
C GLY A 519 -23.63 17.62 -23.11
N SER A 520 -23.23 18.46 -22.15
CA SER A 520 -24.16 19.09 -21.19
C SER A 520 -24.66 20.44 -21.69
N LYS A 521 -25.84 20.84 -21.21
CA LYS A 521 -26.38 22.18 -21.43
C LYS A 521 -25.71 23.20 -20.50
N PHE A 522 -25.49 24.40 -21.01
CA PHE A 522 -25.06 25.56 -20.23
C PHE A 522 -26.13 25.94 -19.18
N PRO A 523 -25.74 26.51 -18.03
CA PRO A 523 -26.69 27.19 -17.15
C PRO A 523 -27.34 28.37 -17.89
N THR A 524 -28.53 28.79 -17.45
CA THR A 524 -29.28 29.84 -18.16
C THR A 524 -28.61 31.20 -18.02
N LEU A 525 -28.03 31.70 -19.11
CA LEU A 525 -27.35 32.98 -19.16
C LEU A 525 -28.39 34.11 -19.25
N ALA A 526 -28.53 34.89 -18.18
CA ALA A 526 -29.46 36.02 -18.11
C ALA A 526 -28.73 37.34 -18.37
N ILE A 527 -29.13 38.11 -19.38
CA ILE A 527 -28.47 39.36 -19.78
C ILE A 527 -29.44 40.54 -19.53
N ALA A 528 -28.95 41.57 -18.86
CA ALA A 528 -29.64 42.84 -18.69
C ALA A 528 -29.19 43.87 -19.73
N CYS A 529 -30.05 44.84 -20.03
CA CYS A 529 -29.78 46.01 -20.84
C CYS A 529 -29.86 47.26 -19.95
N TYR A 530 -28.97 48.22 -20.17
CA TYR A 530 -28.96 49.51 -19.48
C TYR A 530 -28.93 50.67 -20.47
N ASP A 531 -29.56 51.78 -20.09
CA ASP A 531 -29.55 53.02 -20.85
C ASP A 531 -28.31 53.89 -20.58
N ILE A 532 -28.16 54.97 -21.34
CA ILE A 532 -27.13 56.02 -21.22
C ILE A 532 -27.07 56.74 -19.85
N TYR A 533 -27.90 56.33 -18.89
CA TYR A 533 -27.95 56.86 -17.53
C TYR A 533 -27.78 55.75 -16.47
N GLY A 534 -27.45 54.52 -16.88
CA GLY A 534 -27.24 53.36 -16.00
C GLY A 534 -28.53 52.72 -15.45
N ASN A 535 -29.71 53.08 -15.97
CA ASN A 535 -30.97 52.46 -15.56
C ASN A 535 -31.23 51.20 -16.37
N ARG A 536 -31.85 50.17 -15.77
CA ARG A 536 -32.30 48.99 -16.54
C ARG A 536 -33.33 49.40 -17.58
N ALA A 537 -33.05 49.09 -18.83
CA ALA A 537 -33.86 49.40 -20.00
C ALA A 537 -34.49 48.13 -20.59
N PRO A 538 -35.72 48.20 -21.15
CA PRO A 538 -36.33 47.06 -21.80
C PRO A 538 -35.71 46.82 -23.19
N PHE A 539 -35.40 45.57 -23.52
CA PHE A 539 -35.03 45.18 -24.88
C PHE A 539 -36.19 45.50 -25.84
N GLN A 540 -35.95 46.34 -26.85
CA GLN A 540 -37.01 46.76 -27.79
C GLN A 540 -37.56 45.56 -28.59
N THR A 541 -36.65 44.74 -29.10
CA THR A 541 -36.86 43.51 -29.87
C THR A 541 -36.04 42.37 -29.26
N THR A 542 -36.39 41.11 -29.55
CA THR A 542 -35.58 39.95 -29.16
C THR A 542 -34.26 39.97 -29.95
N PRO A 543 -33.09 40.06 -29.30
CA PRO A 543 -31.81 40.07 -30.00
C PRO A 543 -31.52 38.75 -30.70
N ASP A 544 -30.87 38.84 -31.85
CA ASP A 544 -30.37 37.71 -32.63
C ASP A 544 -28.95 37.40 -32.16
N VAL A 545 -28.81 36.45 -31.23
CA VAL A 545 -27.58 36.22 -30.47
C VAL A 545 -26.86 34.97 -30.97
N ALA A 546 -25.57 35.12 -31.26
CA ALA A 546 -24.65 34.02 -31.48
C ALA A 546 -23.77 33.82 -30.23
N ILE A 547 -23.45 32.56 -29.94
CA ILE A 547 -22.48 32.18 -28.91
C ILE A 547 -21.34 31.40 -29.57
N GLN A 548 -20.11 31.73 -29.22
CA GLN A 548 -18.90 31.02 -29.63
C GLN A 548 -18.00 30.80 -28.41
N LEU A 549 -17.14 29.79 -28.47
CA LEU A 549 -16.04 29.60 -27.53
C LEU A 549 -14.72 29.78 -28.25
N GLN A 550 -13.79 30.51 -27.65
CA GLN A 550 -12.44 30.73 -28.17
C GLN A 550 -11.39 30.30 -27.15
N ALA A 551 -10.44 29.45 -27.55
CA ALA A 551 -9.31 29.05 -26.72
C ALA A 551 -8.01 29.79 -27.08
N ALA A 552 -7.82 30.09 -28.37
CA ALA A 552 -6.70 30.84 -28.91
C ALA A 552 -7.15 31.62 -30.15
N GLU A 553 -6.30 32.47 -30.73
CA GLU A 553 -6.64 33.31 -31.89
C GLU A 553 -7.27 32.54 -33.06
N ASN A 554 -6.84 31.29 -33.28
CA ASN A 554 -7.32 30.42 -34.35
C ASN A 554 -8.02 29.12 -33.87
N LEU A 555 -8.37 29.01 -32.58
CA LEU A 555 -9.01 27.81 -32.02
C LEU A 555 -10.36 28.16 -31.40
N TYR A 556 -11.43 27.70 -32.04
CA TYR A 556 -12.83 27.94 -31.66
C TYR A 556 -13.60 26.62 -31.52
N PHE A 557 -14.61 26.59 -30.65
CA PHE A 557 -15.55 25.48 -30.51
C PHE A 557 -16.99 25.93 -30.77
N GLU A 558 -17.76 25.12 -31.48
CA GLU A 558 -19.11 25.45 -31.92
C GLU A 558 -20.17 25.17 -30.84
N VAL A 559 -21.04 26.16 -30.61
CA VAL A 559 -22.09 26.12 -29.59
C VAL A 559 -23.45 26.06 -30.27
N HIS A 560 -24.23 25.01 -29.99
CA HIS A 560 -25.49 24.70 -30.66
C HIS A 560 -26.63 24.44 -29.67
N GLY A 561 -27.85 24.21 -30.16
CA GLY A 561 -29.04 23.91 -29.34
C GLY A 561 -29.67 25.10 -28.62
N MET A 562 -29.05 26.30 -28.69
CA MET A 562 -29.45 27.47 -27.92
C MET A 562 -30.88 27.96 -28.23
N LYS A 563 -31.59 28.36 -27.18
CA LYS A 563 -32.92 28.99 -27.22
C LYS A 563 -32.87 30.35 -26.53
N ILE A 564 -33.44 31.35 -27.18
CA ILE A 564 -33.47 32.73 -26.71
C ILE A 564 -34.90 33.04 -26.24
N GLY A 565 -35.06 33.44 -24.98
CA GLY A 565 -36.34 33.88 -24.40
C GLY A 565 -36.22 35.25 -23.77
N LEU A 566 -37.18 36.14 -24.01
CA LEU A 566 -37.22 37.46 -23.39
C LEU A 566 -38.22 37.44 -22.21
N SER A 567 -37.87 38.09 -21.09
CA SER A 567 -38.75 38.18 -19.92
C SER A 567 -40.05 38.94 -20.22
N THR A 568 -41.12 38.67 -19.47
CA THR A 568 -42.44 39.33 -19.65
C THR A 568 -42.40 40.85 -19.48
N ASN A 569 -41.49 41.37 -18.65
CA ASN A 569 -41.24 42.81 -18.49
C ASN A 569 -40.23 43.38 -19.51
N LYS A 570 -39.73 42.56 -20.44
CA LYS A 570 -38.65 42.86 -21.40
C LYS A 570 -37.31 43.33 -20.82
N MET A 571 -37.09 43.27 -19.49
CA MET A 571 -35.87 43.75 -18.83
C MET A 571 -34.71 42.74 -18.81
N THR A 572 -34.93 41.49 -19.25
CA THR A 572 -33.93 40.43 -19.17
C THR A 572 -34.07 39.46 -20.33
N LEU A 573 -32.98 39.29 -21.08
CA LEU A 573 -32.83 38.24 -22.08
C LEU A 573 -32.31 36.98 -21.39
N LYS A 574 -32.85 35.80 -21.70
CA LYS A 574 -32.38 34.51 -21.22
C LYS A 574 -31.94 33.66 -22.40
N ILE A 575 -30.70 33.16 -22.35
CA ILE A 575 -30.19 32.14 -23.26
C ILE A 575 -30.16 30.81 -22.51
N MET A 576 -30.83 29.81 -23.08
CA MET A 576 -31.09 28.49 -22.50
C MET A 576 -30.67 27.41 -23.50
N ASP A 577 -30.57 26.16 -23.07
CA ASP A 577 -30.36 24.97 -23.93
C ASP A 577 -29.09 24.93 -24.82
N ALA A 578 -28.24 25.97 -24.77
CA ALA A 578 -26.94 25.98 -25.45
C ALA A 578 -26.07 24.82 -24.94
N MET A 579 -25.35 24.16 -25.85
CA MET A 579 -24.43 23.05 -25.53
C MET A 579 -23.23 23.03 -26.47
N VAL A 580 -22.19 22.30 -26.06
CA VAL A 580 -20.97 22.08 -26.85
C VAL A 580 -20.73 20.60 -27.02
N THR A 581 -20.37 20.23 -28.24
CA THR A 581 -19.79 18.93 -28.57
C THR A 581 -18.58 19.18 -29.46
N SER A 582 -17.48 18.48 -29.18
CA SER A 582 -16.16 18.69 -29.78
C SER A 582 -15.32 17.45 -29.50
N ASN A 583 -14.49 17.04 -30.47
CA ASN A 583 -13.47 15.99 -30.32
C ASN A 583 -12.05 16.59 -30.17
N GLU A 584 -11.96 17.91 -30.00
CA GLU A 584 -10.74 18.70 -30.11
C GLU A 584 -10.36 19.38 -28.77
N LEU A 585 -11.03 19.03 -27.66
CA LEU A 585 -10.75 19.60 -26.33
C LEU A 585 -9.39 19.15 -25.78
N ASP A 586 -8.79 18.11 -26.34
CA ASP A 586 -7.43 17.71 -25.97
C ASP A 586 -6.38 18.78 -26.34
N LYS A 587 -6.67 19.67 -27.30
CA LYS A 587 -5.82 20.84 -27.65
C LYS A 587 -5.75 21.91 -26.55
N ILE A 588 -6.58 21.82 -25.51
CA ILE A 588 -6.62 22.77 -24.38
C ILE A 588 -6.32 22.10 -23.02
N ARG A 589 -5.74 20.89 -23.05
CA ARG A 589 -5.27 20.16 -21.87
C ARG A 589 -4.09 20.83 -21.15
N PRO A 590 -3.90 20.56 -19.84
CA PRO A 590 -4.85 19.94 -18.92
C PRO A 590 -5.88 20.94 -18.36
N GLY A 591 -5.73 22.25 -18.64
CA GLY A 591 -6.51 23.31 -17.99
C GLY A 591 -7.93 23.56 -18.52
N TYR A 592 -8.27 23.08 -19.72
CA TYR A 592 -9.57 23.22 -20.40
C TYR A 592 -10.14 24.64 -20.51
N ARG A 593 -9.27 25.67 -20.48
CA ARG A 593 -9.68 27.08 -20.46
C ARG A 593 -10.06 27.59 -21.85
N THR A 594 -11.11 28.42 -21.86
CA THR A 594 -11.69 29.06 -23.03
C THR A 594 -12.29 30.43 -22.63
N THR A 595 -12.66 31.23 -23.61
CA THR A 595 -13.46 32.44 -23.47
C THR A 595 -14.80 32.23 -24.16
N LEU A 596 -15.90 32.37 -23.43
CA LEU A 596 -17.24 32.42 -23.97
C LEU A 596 -17.51 33.81 -24.55
N ILE A 597 -17.85 33.86 -25.84
CA ILE A 597 -18.11 35.10 -26.59
C ILE A 597 -19.57 35.10 -27.01
N ILE A 598 -20.31 36.13 -26.59
CA ILE A 598 -21.74 36.32 -26.88
C ILE A 598 -21.89 37.59 -27.69
N THR A 599 -22.38 37.49 -28.94
CA THR A 599 -22.49 38.64 -29.86
C THR A 599 -23.86 38.72 -30.53
N SER A 600 -24.24 39.90 -31.03
CA SER A 600 -25.39 40.04 -31.95
C SER A 600 -25.02 40.78 -33.22
N LYS A 601 -25.58 40.36 -34.35
CA LYS A 601 -25.42 41.03 -35.66
C LYS A 601 -26.39 42.19 -35.89
N LYS A 602 -27.40 42.35 -35.03
CA LYS A 602 -28.51 43.33 -35.20
C LYS A 602 -28.49 44.47 -34.17
N ILE A 603 -27.68 44.33 -33.12
CA ILE A 603 -27.63 45.19 -31.94
C ILE A 603 -26.17 45.17 -31.44
N PRO A 604 -25.58 46.27 -30.92
CA PRO A 604 -24.20 46.30 -30.41
C PRO A 604 -24.04 45.55 -29.06
N LEU A 605 -24.45 44.28 -29.02
CA LEU A 605 -24.19 43.33 -27.94
C LEU A 605 -22.90 42.58 -28.24
N SER A 606 -21.90 42.73 -27.37
CA SER A 606 -20.69 41.91 -27.35
C SER A 606 -20.25 41.72 -25.91
N LEU A 607 -20.20 40.48 -25.44
CA LEU A 607 -19.81 40.10 -24.07
C LEU A 607 -18.81 38.93 -24.11
N THR A 608 -17.82 38.96 -23.22
CA THR A 608 -16.73 37.97 -23.16
C THR A 608 -16.48 37.53 -21.72
N PHE A 609 -16.50 36.23 -21.44
CA PHE A 609 -16.36 35.67 -20.08
C PHE A 609 -15.42 34.44 -20.06
N PRO A 610 -14.61 34.23 -19.00
CA PRO A 610 -13.79 33.03 -18.88
C PRO A 610 -14.66 31.79 -18.59
N CYS A 611 -14.36 30.68 -19.27
CA CYS A 611 -15.15 29.44 -19.25
C CYS A 611 -14.23 28.23 -19.34
N ARG A 612 -14.53 27.14 -18.63
CA ARG A 612 -13.85 25.85 -18.81
C ARG A 612 -14.77 24.85 -19.46
N VAL A 613 -14.23 24.10 -20.43
CA VAL A 613 -15.01 23.13 -21.22
C VAL A 613 -14.39 21.76 -21.04
N PHE A 614 -14.82 21.07 -19.99
CA PHE A 614 -14.33 19.74 -19.66
C PHE A 614 -14.89 18.67 -20.61
N PRO A 615 -14.12 17.62 -20.93
CA PRO A 615 -14.61 16.43 -21.62
C PRO A 615 -15.80 15.78 -20.90
N SER A 616 -16.62 15.04 -21.63
CA SER A 616 -17.76 14.30 -21.08
C SER A 616 -17.31 13.18 -20.12
N TYR A 617 -18.26 12.42 -19.58
CA TYR A 617 -17.92 11.28 -18.72
C TYR A 617 -17.25 10.14 -19.51
N PRO A 618 -16.40 9.31 -18.85
CA PRO A 618 -15.76 8.15 -19.47
C PRO A 618 -16.77 7.24 -20.17
N LYS A 619 -16.45 6.84 -21.41
CA LYS A 619 -17.35 5.99 -22.23
C LYS A 619 -16.63 5.11 -23.25
N HIS A 620 -15.44 5.51 -23.68
CA HIS A 620 -14.57 4.72 -24.54
C HIS A 620 -13.23 4.55 -23.85
N VAL A 621 -12.61 3.37 -23.99
CA VAL A 621 -11.28 3.08 -23.44
C VAL A 621 -10.49 2.37 -24.52
N THR A 622 -9.19 2.66 -24.60
CA THR A 622 -8.26 1.98 -25.52
C THR A 622 -7.13 1.39 -24.69
N LEU A 623 -6.88 0.10 -24.85
CA LEU A 623 -5.78 -0.61 -24.19
C LEU A 623 -4.54 -0.59 -25.10
N LYS A 624 -3.37 -0.30 -24.54
CA LYS A 624 -2.07 -0.28 -25.25
C LYS A 624 -0.97 -1.01 -24.47
N PRO A 625 -0.01 -1.67 -25.15
CA PRO A 625 0.03 -1.92 -26.60
C PRO A 625 -1.07 -2.90 -27.06
N GLU A 626 -1.28 -3.03 -28.37
CA GLU A 626 -2.09 -4.13 -28.91
C GLU A 626 -1.37 -5.47 -28.65
N ILE A 627 -1.92 -6.26 -27.74
CA ILE A 627 -1.39 -7.58 -27.38
C ILE A 627 -1.94 -8.62 -28.33
N ARG A 628 -1.10 -9.53 -28.81
CA ARG A 628 -1.54 -10.72 -29.56
C ARG A 628 -1.72 -11.90 -28.63
N ASP A 629 -2.87 -12.55 -28.75
CA ASP A 629 -3.27 -13.74 -27.99
C ASP A 629 -2.23 -14.87 -28.01
N ASP A 630 -1.59 -15.12 -29.17
CA ASP A 630 -0.66 -16.24 -29.38
C ASP A 630 0.60 -16.18 -28.51
N GLN A 631 0.88 -15.04 -27.88
CA GLN A 631 2.12 -14.77 -27.15
C GLN A 631 1.97 -14.81 -25.61
N LEU A 632 0.74 -14.86 -25.09
CA LEU A 632 0.48 -14.88 -23.66
C LEU A 632 0.65 -16.30 -23.08
N LEU A 633 1.40 -16.40 -21.99
CA LEU A 633 1.73 -17.66 -21.30
C LEU A 633 1.35 -17.53 -19.81
N PRO A 634 0.80 -18.57 -19.16
CA PRO A 634 0.42 -18.53 -17.75
C PRO A 634 1.57 -18.00 -16.84
N GLY A 635 1.26 -17.05 -15.97
CA GLY A 635 2.26 -16.35 -15.14
C GLY A 635 2.95 -15.14 -15.80
N TYR A 636 2.62 -14.79 -17.05
CA TYR A 636 3.15 -13.59 -17.71
C TYR A 636 2.80 -12.30 -16.95
N ILE A 637 3.78 -11.41 -16.78
CA ILE A 637 3.60 -10.08 -16.18
C ILE A 637 3.76 -9.03 -17.28
N PHE A 638 2.75 -8.17 -17.45
CA PHE A 638 2.83 -7.09 -18.44
C PHE A 638 3.85 -6.05 -18.01
N LYS A 639 4.92 -5.87 -18.80
CA LYS A 639 5.94 -4.84 -18.54
C LYS A 639 5.49 -3.44 -18.92
N GLU A 640 4.63 -3.34 -19.94
CA GLU A 640 4.05 -2.12 -20.46
C GLU A 640 2.56 -2.41 -20.69
N LEU A 641 1.69 -1.67 -19.99
CA LEU A 641 0.24 -1.78 -20.13
C LEU A 641 -0.43 -0.48 -19.69
N MET A 642 -1.19 0.15 -20.57
CA MET A 642 -1.89 1.41 -20.32
C MET A 642 -3.33 1.34 -20.82
N LEU A 643 -4.23 2.00 -20.10
CA LEU A 643 -5.61 2.24 -20.49
C LEU A 643 -5.80 3.74 -20.76
N GLU A 644 -5.97 4.12 -22.02
CA GLU A 644 -6.30 5.49 -22.41
C GLU A 644 -7.80 5.71 -22.32
N MET A 645 -8.23 6.68 -21.51
CA MET A 645 -9.64 6.90 -21.15
C MET A 645 -10.23 8.03 -21.98
N PHE A 646 -11.33 7.78 -22.68
CA PHE A 646 -11.98 8.72 -23.59
C PHE A 646 -13.46 8.97 -23.26
N ASP A 647 -13.92 10.17 -23.58
CA ASP A 647 -15.30 10.61 -23.43
C ASP A 647 -16.19 10.18 -24.62
N THR A 648 -17.46 10.62 -24.62
CA THR A 648 -18.41 10.33 -25.72
C THR A 648 -17.98 10.90 -27.08
N TYR A 649 -17.10 11.90 -27.10
CA TYR A 649 -16.71 12.66 -28.30
C TYR A 649 -15.26 12.41 -28.70
N ARG A 650 -14.58 11.41 -28.10
CA ARG A 650 -13.17 11.05 -28.33
C ARG A 650 -12.12 12.07 -27.85
N ASN A 651 -12.49 13.00 -26.97
CA ASN A 651 -11.49 13.66 -26.12
C ASN A 651 -11.04 12.67 -25.04
N HIS A 652 -9.81 12.74 -24.57
CA HIS A 652 -9.40 11.98 -23.39
C HIS A 652 -10.09 12.54 -22.13
N VAL A 653 -10.25 11.73 -21.08
CA VAL A 653 -10.89 12.07 -19.80
C VAL A 653 -9.98 12.96 -18.92
N PRO A 654 -10.52 13.96 -18.17
CA PRO A 654 -9.70 14.84 -17.33
C PRO A 654 -9.05 14.12 -16.14
N GLU A 655 -7.89 14.64 -15.75
CA GLU A 655 -7.09 14.21 -14.58
C GLU A 655 -7.94 14.05 -13.31
N GLY A 656 -7.58 13.07 -12.47
CA GLY A 656 -8.21 12.82 -11.19
C GLY A 656 -9.58 12.13 -11.27
N THR A 657 -10.10 11.87 -12.47
CA THR A 657 -11.33 11.08 -12.66
C THR A 657 -11.11 9.65 -12.16
N GLU A 658 -11.98 9.19 -11.26
CA GLU A 658 -11.93 7.84 -10.68
C GLU A 658 -12.73 6.83 -11.53
N VAL A 659 -12.14 5.65 -11.77
CA VAL A 659 -12.78 4.49 -12.41
C VAL A 659 -12.34 3.21 -11.70
N ASP A 660 -13.23 2.22 -11.60
CA ASP A 660 -12.89 0.89 -11.07
C ASP A 660 -12.35 0.00 -12.20
N ILE A 661 -11.28 -0.74 -11.91
CA ILE A 661 -10.69 -1.73 -12.82
C ILE A 661 -10.98 -3.12 -12.24
N VAL A 662 -11.71 -3.92 -13.01
CA VAL A 662 -12.15 -5.26 -12.62
C VAL A 662 -11.51 -6.26 -13.56
N VAL A 663 -10.77 -7.22 -13.01
CA VAL A 663 -10.02 -8.21 -13.79
C VAL A 663 -10.46 -9.63 -13.44
N ALA A 664 -10.39 -10.53 -14.42
CA ALA A 664 -10.65 -11.96 -14.27
C ALA A 664 -9.49 -12.74 -14.91
N GLU A 665 -9.05 -13.79 -14.22
CA GLU A 665 -7.81 -14.52 -14.48
C GLU A 665 -6.53 -13.67 -14.53
N PHE A 666 -6.51 -12.62 -13.70
CA PHE A 666 -5.33 -11.82 -13.41
C PHE A 666 -5.19 -11.55 -11.90
N GLU A 667 -3.94 -11.49 -11.44
CA GLU A 667 -3.54 -11.05 -10.11
C GLU A 667 -3.04 -9.59 -10.18
N MET A 668 -3.59 -8.73 -9.31
CA MET A 668 -3.10 -7.36 -9.10
C MET A 668 -2.01 -7.36 -8.02
N LEU A 669 -0.79 -7.00 -8.40
CA LEU A 669 0.39 -7.02 -7.54
C LEU A 669 0.45 -5.83 -6.55
N ASN A 670 -0.46 -4.87 -6.67
CA ASN A 670 -0.66 -3.74 -5.75
C ASN A 670 -1.97 -3.93 -4.95
N HIS A 671 -1.89 -4.54 -3.77
CA HIS A 671 -3.06 -4.98 -2.98
C HIS A 671 -3.89 -3.85 -2.30
N CYS A 672 -3.98 -2.65 -2.90
CA CYS A 672 -4.45 -1.44 -2.21
C CYS A 672 -5.69 -0.74 -2.83
N SER A 673 -6.05 -0.96 -4.10
CA SER A 673 -7.28 -0.35 -4.67
C SER A 673 -7.85 -1.07 -5.91
N THR A 674 -9.18 -1.06 -6.03
CA THR A 674 -9.91 -1.33 -7.29
C THR A 674 -10.13 -0.07 -8.11
N SER A 675 -10.25 1.08 -7.43
CA SER A 675 -10.41 2.40 -8.04
C SER A 675 -9.05 3.00 -8.39
N TYR A 676 -8.95 3.53 -9.61
CA TYR A 676 -7.77 4.17 -10.19
C TYR A 676 -8.14 5.57 -10.68
N LYS A 677 -7.18 6.49 -10.58
CA LYS A 677 -7.32 7.85 -11.10
C LYS A 677 -6.66 7.98 -12.45
N VAL A 678 -7.34 8.69 -13.35
CA VAL A 678 -6.81 9.12 -14.65
C VAL A 678 -5.75 10.19 -14.44
N ASP A 679 -4.63 10.08 -15.16
CA ASP A 679 -3.53 11.07 -15.15
C ASP A 679 -3.79 12.29 -16.04
N ASP A 680 -2.82 13.21 -16.13
CA ASP A 680 -2.90 14.44 -16.93
C ASP A 680 -2.81 14.19 -18.44
N GLU A 681 -2.21 13.07 -18.87
CA GLU A 681 -2.29 12.58 -20.25
C GLU A 681 -3.64 11.92 -20.58
N GLY A 682 -4.49 11.64 -19.58
CA GLY A 682 -5.80 11.00 -19.77
C GLY A 682 -5.76 9.48 -19.78
N LYS A 683 -4.77 8.89 -19.09
CA LYS A 683 -4.45 7.46 -19.09
C LYS A 683 -4.48 6.88 -17.68
N ILE A 684 -4.35 5.55 -17.59
CA ILE A 684 -4.08 4.81 -16.36
C ILE A 684 -3.00 3.78 -16.66
N ASN A 685 -1.92 3.79 -15.87
CA ASN A 685 -0.77 2.92 -16.05
C ASN A 685 -0.89 1.66 -15.17
N LEU A 686 -0.86 0.49 -15.80
CA LEU A 686 -0.89 -0.84 -15.16
C LEU A 686 0.41 -1.63 -15.37
N SER A 687 1.44 -0.98 -15.92
CA SER A 687 2.75 -1.56 -16.24
C SER A 687 3.42 -2.13 -14.99
N GLY A 688 3.74 -3.43 -15.03
CA GLY A 688 4.32 -4.18 -13.91
C GLY A 688 3.36 -4.55 -12.78
N LEU A 689 2.08 -4.17 -12.86
CA LEU A 689 1.08 -4.40 -11.80
C LEU A 689 0.17 -5.61 -12.06
N LEU A 690 0.08 -6.08 -13.31
CA LEU A 690 -0.79 -7.18 -13.72
C LEU A 690 -0.01 -8.45 -14.08
N LYS A 691 -0.35 -9.55 -13.40
CA LYS A 691 0.16 -10.91 -13.63
C LYS A 691 -0.97 -11.83 -14.08
N LEU A 692 -0.78 -12.55 -15.18
CA LEU A 692 -1.73 -13.51 -15.73
C LEU A 692 -1.82 -14.78 -14.88
N THR A 693 -3.02 -15.17 -14.43
CA THR A 693 -3.25 -16.43 -13.68
C THR A 693 -3.90 -17.53 -14.51
N ALA A 694 -4.61 -17.18 -15.60
CA ALA A 694 -5.22 -18.16 -16.51
C ALA A 694 -4.21 -19.17 -17.07
N GLY A 695 -4.70 -20.41 -17.24
CA GLY A 695 -4.02 -21.54 -17.82
C GLY A 695 -3.91 -21.50 -19.36
N TYR A 696 -3.20 -22.48 -19.90
CA TYR A 696 -3.01 -22.66 -21.34
C TYR A 696 -4.35 -22.95 -22.06
N GLY A 697 -4.78 -22.03 -22.94
CA GLY A 697 -6.04 -22.12 -23.67
C GLY A 697 -7.28 -21.62 -22.92
N GLU A 698 -7.11 -21.02 -21.75
CA GLU A 698 -8.18 -20.27 -21.06
C GLU A 698 -8.28 -18.83 -21.60
N ILE A 699 -9.26 -18.05 -21.11
CA ILE A 699 -9.50 -16.66 -21.52
C ILE A 699 -9.45 -15.78 -20.28
N ALA A 700 -8.52 -14.82 -20.26
CA ALA A 700 -8.44 -13.79 -19.21
C ALA A 700 -9.14 -12.50 -19.68
N SER A 701 -9.53 -11.61 -18.75
CA SER A 701 -10.15 -10.33 -19.15
C SER A 701 -9.90 -9.16 -18.20
N ILE A 702 -9.83 -7.95 -18.79
CA ILE A 702 -9.71 -6.67 -18.09
C ILE A 702 -10.93 -5.82 -18.44
N SER A 703 -11.67 -5.36 -17.43
CA SER A 703 -12.85 -4.52 -17.57
C SER A 703 -12.67 -3.20 -16.85
N VAL A 704 -13.23 -2.12 -17.41
CA VAL A 704 -13.30 -0.81 -16.73
C VAL A 704 -14.75 -0.49 -16.43
N VAL A 705 -15.00 -0.11 -15.18
CA VAL A 705 -16.31 0.18 -14.61
C VAL A 705 -16.34 1.63 -14.13
N PHE A 706 -17.35 2.38 -14.54
CA PHE A 706 -17.59 3.74 -14.08
C PHE A 706 -19.03 3.85 -13.61
N GLN A 707 -19.25 4.35 -12.38
CA GLN A 707 -20.58 4.49 -11.77
C GLN A 707 -21.40 3.18 -11.82
N ASN A 708 -20.79 2.06 -11.39
CA ASN A 708 -21.35 0.71 -11.42
C ASN A 708 -21.75 0.18 -12.81
N LYS A 709 -21.25 0.78 -13.90
CA LYS A 709 -21.48 0.33 -15.28
C LYS A 709 -20.15 0.04 -15.98
N SER A 710 -20.00 -1.15 -16.56
CA SER A 710 -18.88 -1.45 -17.45
C SER A 710 -18.95 -0.55 -18.70
N ILE A 711 -17.84 0.14 -18.98
CA ILE A 711 -17.63 0.98 -20.18
C ILE A 711 -16.64 0.34 -21.16
N PHE A 712 -15.89 -0.68 -20.72
CA PHE A 712 -14.91 -1.42 -21.50
C PHE A 712 -14.75 -2.83 -20.95
N LYS A 713 -14.49 -3.79 -21.85
CA LYS A 713 -13.95 -5.11 -21.55
C LYS A 713 -13.02 -5.52 -22.70
N GLN A 714 -11.80 -5.92 -22.37
CA GLN A 714 -10.90 -6.65 -23.25
C GLN A 714 -10.81 -8.09 -22.76
N GLU A 715 -10.85 -9.03 -23.70
CA GLU A 715 -10.59 -10.46 -23.46
C GLU A 715 -9.25 -10.83 -24.13
N PHE A 716 -8.55 -11.81 -23.56
CA PHE A 716 -7.25 -12.29 -24.02
C PHE A 716 -7.27 -13.81 -24.07
N SER A 717 -7.09 -14.39 -25.25
CA SER A 717 -6.98 -15.85 -25.40
C SER A 717 -5.56 -16.28 -25.05
N ILE A 718 -5.39 -17.18 -24.09
CA ILE A 718 -4.05 -17.60 -23.66
C ILE A 718 -3.53 -18.68 -24.60
N ALA A 719 -2.22 -18.65 -24.91
CA ALA A 719 -1.63 -19.55 -25.89
C ALA A 719 -1.93 -21.03 -25.57
N ARG A 720 -2.22 -21.83 -26.59
CA ARG A 720 -2.55 -23.24 -26.40
C ARG A 720 -1.29 -24.10 -26.34
N ARG A 721 -1.30 -25.09 -25.45
CA ARG A 721 -0.30 -26.16 -25.33
C ARG A 721 -1.02 -27.48 -25.15
N SER A 722 -0.37 -28.57 -25.51
CA SER A 722 -0.85 -29.94 -25.26
C SER A 722 0.28 -30.84 -24.81
N LEU A 723 -0.01 -31.77 -23.90
CA LEU A 723 0.89 -32.86 -23.54
C LEU A 723 0.61 -34.02 -24.52
N ARG A 724 1.65 -34.60 -25.11
CA ARG A 724 1.54 -35.83 -25.92
C ARG A 724 2.62 -36.85 -25.55
N ILE A 725 2.39 -38.10 -25.91
CA ILE A 725 3.41 -39.16 -25.83
C ILE A 725 4.30 -39.06 -27.08
N ALA A 726 5.61 -39.16 -26.91
CA ALA A 726 6.62 -39.15 -27.98
C ALA A 726 7.16 -40.55 -28.29
N SER A 727 7.08 -41.47 -27.33
CA SER A 727 7.44 -42.89 -27.47
C SER A 727 6.25 -43.74 -27.90
N GLU A 728 6.53 -44.86 -28.57
CA GLU A 728 5.54 -45.94 -28.74
C GLU A 728 5.14 -46.51 -27.36
N VAL A 729 3.85 -46.83 -27.18
CA VAL A 729 3.33 -47.50 -25.98
C VAL A 729 2.81 -48.88 -26.42
N PRO A 730 3.17 -49.98 -25.74
CA PRO A 730 2.66 -51.30 -26.08
C PRO A 730 1.15 -51.42 -25.90
N ASP A 731 0.43 -51.94 -26.90
CA ASP A 731 -1.02 -52.24 -26.79
C ASP A 731 -1.32 -53.25 -25.66
N PHE A 732 -0.37 -54.16 -25.38
CA PHE A 732 -0.51 -55.26 -24.43
C PHE A 732 0.70 -55.36 -23.48
N CYS A 733 0.42 -55.58 -22.20
CA CYS A 733 1.41 -55.92 -21.18
C CYS A 733 1.08 -57.24 -20.48
N ALA A 734 2.11 -57.91 -19.97
CA ALA A 734 1.93 -59.07 -19.10
C ALA A 734 1.50 -58.63 -17.69
N VAL A 735 0.63 -59.43 -17.07
CA VAL A 735 0.25 -59.32 -15.65
C VAL A 735 1.50 -59.20 -14.75
N GLY A 736 1.54 -58.16 -13.91
CA GLY A 736 2.67 -57.86 -13.02
C GLY A 736 3.93 -57.32 -13.69
N GLY A 737 3.87 -56.94 -14.97
CA GLY A 737 4.99 -56.39 -15.73
C GLY A 737 5.30 -54.92 -15.43
N GLN A 738 6.21 -54.32 -16.22
CA GLN A 738 6.50 -52.90 -16.20
C GLN A 738 6.45 -52.29 -17.61
N LEU A 739 5.90 -51.09 -17.72
CA LEU A 739 5.98 -50.21 -18.89
C LEU A 739 7.21 -49.33 -18.75
N GLU A 740 8.25 -49.55 -19.56
CA GLU A 740 9.53 -48.84 -19.45
C GLU A 740 9.71 -47.70 -20.47
N ASN A 741 10.49 -46.68 -20.10
CA ASN A 741 11.01 -45.61 -20.97
C ASN A 741 9.96 -44.74 -21.71
N ILE A 742 8.73 -44.62 -21.21
CA ILE A 742 7.70 -43.76 -21.84
C ILE A 742 8.13 -42.29 -21.81
N GLU A 743 8.21 -41.64 -22.96
CA GLU A 743 8.53 -40.21 -23.09
C GLU A 743 7.28 -39.38 -23.38
N PHE A 744 7.09 -38.31 -22.60
CA PHE A 744 6.08 -37.29 -22.82
C PHE A 744 6.73 -35.98 -23.24
N GLU A 745 6.08 -35.24 -24.14
CA GLU A 745 6.50 -33.91 -24.57
C GLU A 745 5.33 -32.92 -24.60
N ILE A 746 5.59 -31.67 -24.19
CA ILE A 746 4.60 -30.58 -24.26
C ILE A 746 4.85 -29.76 -25.53
N VAL A 747 3.84 -29.64 -26.37
CA VAL A 747 3.92 -28.99 -27.69
C VAL A 747 3.00 -27.77 -27.84
N ASN A 748 3.38 -26.86 -28.72
CA ASN A 748 2.52 -25.79 -29.25
C ASN A 748 1.49 -26.34 -30.25
N ILE A 749 0.64 -25.46 -30.79
CA ILE A 749 -0.41 -25.82 -31.75
C ILE A 749 0.15 -26.31 -33.10
N ASP A 750 1.38 -25.92 -33.41
CA ASP A 750 2.15 -26.29 -34.60
C ASP A 750 2.89 -27.64 -34.44
N GLY A 751 2.86 -28.23 -33.24
CA GLY A 751 3.46 -29.53 -32.92
C GLY A 751 4.93 -29.49 -32.49
N GLU A 752 5.52 -28.31 -32.32
CA GLU A 752 6.87 -28.09 -31.80
C GLU A 752 6.92 -28.14 -30.25
N VAL A 753 7.99 -28.68 -29.69
CA VAL A 753 8.15 -28.83 -28.23
C VAL A 753 8.47 -27.48 -27.54
N ASP A 754 7.70 -27.09 -26.52
CA ASP A 754 7.97 -25.87 -25.77
C ASP A 754 9.12 -26.07 -24.76
N THR A 755 10.33 -25.82 -25.27
CA THR A 755 11.59 -25.94 -24.51
C THR A 755 11.69 -25.00 -23.30
N LYS A 756 10.77 -24.05 -23.11
CA LYS A 756 10.72 -23.19 -21.92
C LYS A 756 10.26 -23.94 -20.67
N ILE A 757 9.47 -25.01 -20.81
CA ILE A 757 8.97 -25.81 -19.69
C ILE A 757 10.11 -26.71 -19.20
N HIS A 758 10.93 -26.18 -18.30
CA HIS A 758 12.11 -26.82 -17.75
C HIS A 758 12.17 -26.58 -16.25
N HIS A 759 12.27 -27.64 -15.46
CA HIS A 759 12.48 -27.51 -14.03
C HIS A 759 13.89 -27.02 -13.73
N ASP A 760 14.02 -25.85 -13.10
CA ASP A 760 15.28 -25.30 -12.63
C ASP A 760 15.23 -25.05 -11.12
N ASP A 761 16.16 -25.67 -10.38
CA ASP A 761 16.25 -25.59 -8.92
C ASP A 761 16.55 -24.17 -8.40
N GLN A 762 16.99 -23.25 -9.28
CA GLN A 762 17.47 -21.92 -8.89
C GLN A 762 16.36 -20.84 -8.87
N ASP A 763 15.30 -21.02 -9.64
CA ASP A 763 14.23 -20.02 -9.85
C ASP A 763 12.87 -20.44 -9.23
N CYS A 764 12.86 -21.50 -8.41
CA CYS A 764 11.66 -22.06 -7.75
C CYS A 764 10.53 -22.53 -8.70
N GLN A 765 10.84 -22.82 -9.97
CA GLN A 765 9.85 -23.29 -10.96
C GLN A 765 9.88 -24.83 -11.10
N PHE A 766 8.84 -25.48 -10.56
CA PHE A 766 8.74 -26.93 -10.39
C PHE A 766 7.88 -27.60 -11.48
N HIS A 767 8.37 -27.56 -12.72
CA HIS A 767 7.76 -28.23 -13.87
C HIS A 767 7.93 -29.75 -13.79
N MET A 768 6.88 -30.45 -13.34
CA MET A 768 6.89 -31.91 -13.17
C MET A 768 5.71 -32.57 -13.89
N LEU A 769 5.94 -33.75 -14.43
CA LEU A 769 4.89 -34.68 -14.84
C LEU A 769 4.45 -35.49 -13.62
N THR A 770 3.15 -35.63 -13.41
CA THR A 770 2.54 -36.45 -12.36
C THR A 770 1.80 -37.61 -13.01
N ILE A 771 2.02 -38.84 -12.55
CA ILE A 771 1.22 -40.01 -12.95
C ILE A 771 0.18 -40.32 -11.90
N ARG A 772 -1.03 -40.66 -12.36
CA ARG A 772 -2.16 -41.14 -11.57
C ARG A 772 -2.79 -42.34 -12.26
N SER A 773 -3.15 -43.36 -11.51
CA SER A 773 -3.94 -44.51 -11.96
C SER A 773 -4.76 -45.00 -10.79
N ASP A 774 -5.92 -45.59 -11.04
CA ASP A 774 -6.74 -46.24 -10.00
C ASP A 774 -6.01 -47.44 -9.35
N PHE A 775 -4.87 -47.88 -9.90
CA PHE A 775 -4.00 -48.89 -9.30
C PHE A 775 -2.97 -48.34 -8.29
N PHE A 776 -2.74 -47.02 -8.25
CA PHE A 776 -1.91 -46.36 -7.24
C PHE A 776 -2.81 -45.65 -6.22
N ASN A 777 -2.47 -45.70 -4.93
CA ASN A 777 -3.18 -44.88 -3.95
C ASN A 777 -3.00 -43.40 -4.28
N ALA A 778 -4.00 -42.55 -4.02
CA ALA A 778 -3.92 -41.12 -4.37
C ALA A 778 -2.77 -40.36 -3.67
N GLU A 779 -2.24 -40.89 -2.56
CA GLU A 779 -1.05 -40.37 -1.88
C GLU A 779 0.28 -40.70 -2.59
N GLU A 780 0.30 -41.72 -3.47
CA GLU A 780 1.50 -42.24 -4.16
C GLU A 780 1.69 -41.67 -5.58
N SER A 781 1.19 -40.46 -5.85
CA SER A 781 1.32 -39.81 -7.17
C SER A 781 2.80 -39.65 -7.57
N ILE A 782 3.30 -40.48 -8.49
CA ILE A 782 4.72 -40.49 -8.86
C ILE A 782 5.01 -39.26 -9.74
N ARG A 783 6.11 -38.55 -9.45
CA ARG A 783 6.48 -37.30 -10.13
C ARG A 783 7.84 -37.38 -10.80
N TYR A 784 7.91 -36.89 -12.04
CA TYR A 784 9.10 -36.86 -12.88
C TYR A 784 9.35 -35.43 -13.39
N THR A 785 10.60 -35.05 -13.67
CA THR A 785 10.97 -33.65 -13.92
C THR A 785 11.09 -33.32 -15.41
N PHE A 786 10.37 -32.29 -15.86
CA PHE A 786 10.45 -31.81 -17.25
C PHE A 786 11.78 -31.13 -17.54
N LYS A 787 12.43 -31.52 -18.64
CA LYS A 787 13.74 -31.06 -19.08
C LYS A 787 13.67 -30.54 -20.51
N HIS A 788 13.30 -29.27 -20.65
CA HIS A 788 13.10 -28.56 -21.92
C HIS A 788 11.90 -29.12 -22.72
N GLY A 789 10.73 -29.15 -22.08
CA GLY A 789 9.46 -29.62 -22.65
C GLY A 789 9.30 -31.14 -22.72
N ARG A 790 10.35 -31.93 -22.45
CA ARG A 790 10.37 -33.40 -22.46
C ARG A 790 10.46 -34.00 -21.06
N CYS A 791 9.81 -35.14 -20.83
CA CYS A 791 9.89 -35.90 -19.59
C CYS A 791 9.84 -37.41 -19.87
N THR A 792 10.89 -38.15 -19.51
CA THR A 792 10.97 -39.61 -19.69
C THR A 792 10.73 -40.32 -18.36
N ILE A 793 9.83 -41.31 -18.38
CA ILE A 793 9.48 -42.16 -17.25
C ILE A 793 10.28 -43.46 -17.36
N PRO A 794 11.09 -43.84 -16.35
CA PRO A 794 11.93 -45.03 -16.43
C PRO A 794 11.11 -46.31 -16.42
N SER A 795 10.16 -46.45 -15.49
CA SER A 795 9.19 -47.55 -15.47
C SER A 795 7.90 -47.19 -14.73
N ILE A 796 6.78 -47.84 -15.12
CA ILE A 796 5.48 -47.85 -14.44
C ILE A 796 5.08 -49.33 -14.23
N SER A 797 4.76 -49.72 -12.99
CA SER A 797 4.29 -51.08 -12.68
C SER A 797 2.86 -51.32 -13.20
N VAL A 798 2.63 -52.50 -13.75
CA VAL A 798 1.36 -52.94 -14.34
C VAL A 798 0.63 -53.89 -13.36
N PRO A 799 -0.72 -53.84 -13.24
CA PRO A 799 -1.48 -54.68 -12.31
C PRO A 799 -1.21 -56.20 -12.35
N GLU A 800 -1.40 -56.85 -11.20
CA GLU A 800 -1.43 -58.32 -11.07
C GLU A 800 -2.77 -58.95 -11.49
N ILE A 801 -3.68 -58.17 -12.10
CA ILE A 801 -5.03 -58.57 -12.51
C ILE A 801 -5.20 -58.27 -14.01
N GLU A 802 -5.89 -59.16 -14.73
CA GLU A 802 -6.19 -58.99 -16.16
C GLU A 802 -7.29 -57.94 -16.40
N GLY A 803 -7.13 -57.12 -17.44
CA GLY A 803 -8.07 -56.05 -17.81
C GLY A 803 -7.38 -54.84 -18.42
N THR A 804 -8.13 -53.78 -18.72
CA THR A 804 -7.54 -52.49 -19.14
C THR A 804 -6.86 -51.81 -17.95
N PHE A 805 -5.57 -51.50 -18.08
CA PHE A 805 -4.86 -50.60 -17.16
C PHE A 805 -4.81 -49.20 -17.79
N SER A 806 -5.33 -48.21 -17.07
CA SER A 806 -5.36 -46.81 -17.49
C SER A 806 -4.59 -45.91 -16.52
N PHE A 807 -3.95 -44.86 -17.04
CA PHE A 807 -3.32 -43.82 -16.22
C PHE A 807 -3.39 -42.42 -16.86
N GLU A 808 -3.70 -41.40 -16.04
CA GLU A 808 -3.57 -39.98 -16.40
C GLU A 808 -2.10 -39.56 -16.17
N ALA A 809 -1.49 -38.97 -17.19
CA ALA A 809 -0.24 -38.25 -17.07
C ALA A 809 -0.53 -36.74 -17.15
N SER A 810 -0.26 -35.94 -16.11
CA SER A 810 -0.63 -34.52 -16.05
C SER A 810 0.45 -33.59 -15.45
N HIS A 811 0.57 -32.36 -15.94
CA HIS A 811 1.60 -31.41 -15.46
C HIS A 811 1.24 -30.80 -14.08
N SER A 812 2.18 -30.87 -13.14
CA SER A 812 2.04 -30.52 -11.71
C SER A 812 1.40 -29.15 -11.43
N GLN A 813 1.82 -28.12 -12.15
CA GLN A 813 1.31 -26.74 -12.02
C GLN A 813 0.24 -26.40 -13.06
N TYR A 814 0.00 -27.27 -14.04
CA TYR A 814 -0.82 -26.97 -15.23
C TYR A 814 -1.67 -28.20 -15.57
N THR A 815 -2.59 -28.56 -14.69
CA THR A 815 -3.37 -29.81 -14.74
C THR A 815 -4.18 -30.01 -16.03
N MET A 816 -4.50 -28.94 -16.75
CA MET A 816 -5.09 -28.97 -18.10
C MET A 816 -4.18 -29.63 -19.15
N LEU A 817 -2.85 -29.62 -18.95
CA LEU A 817 -1.87 -30.31 -19.77
C LEU A 817 -1.79 -31.75 -19.28
N ARG A 818 -2.71 -32.57 -19.78
CA ARG A 818 -2.82 -33.98 -19.45
C ARG A 818 -3.01 -34.85 -20.69
N GLN A 819 -2.64 -36.12 -20.55
CA GLN A 819 -2.77 -37.18 -21.53
C GLN A 819 -3.13 -38.46 -20.79
N ASP A 820 -4.29 -39.03 -21.13
CA ASP A 820 -4.70 -40.34 -20.63
C ASP A 820 -4.07 -41.44 -21.49
N VAL A 821 -3.70 -42.56 -20.87
CA VAL A 821 -3.05 -43.71 -21.52
C VAL A 821 -3.76 -45.00 -21.11
N GLU A 822 -4.04 -45.88 -22.06
CA GLU A 822 -4.66 -47.20 -21.81
C GLU A 822 -3.80 -48.32 -22.39
N VAL A 823 -3.64 -49.43 -21.66
CA VAL A 823 -2.89 -50.63 -22.05
C VAL A 823 -3.65 -51.88 -21.61
N GLN A 824 -3.70 -52.93 -22.43
CA GLN A 824 -4.37 -54.18 -22.08
C GLN A 824 -3.46 -55.13 -21.29
N VAL A 825 -3.86 -55.51 -20.08
CA VAL A 825 -3.11 -56.43 -19.21
C VAL A 825 -3.61 -57.86 -19.41
N ILE A 826 -2.74 -58.73 -19.92
CA ILE A 826 -3.08 -60.11 -20.30
C ILE A 826 -2.17 -61.14 -19.62
N LYS A 827 -2.73 -62.29 -19.23
CA LYS A 827 -1.99 -63.36 -18.56
C LYS A 827 -1.46 -64.36 -19.59
N MET A 828 -0.16 -64.33 -19.84
CA MET A 828 0.47 -65.19 -20.83
C MET A 828 0.43 -66.68 -20.42
N PHE A 829 -0.48 -67.42 -21.05
CA PHE A 829 -0.55 -68.89 -20.99
C PHE A 829 -0.27 -69.52 -22.36
N ASN A 830 0.31 -70.71 -22.36
CA ASN A 830 0.53 -71.50 -23.58
C ASN A 830 -0.78 -72.09 -24.13
N VAL A 831 -1.28 -71.48 -25.21
CA VAL A 831 -2.15 -71.99 -26.30
C VAL A 831 -3.00 -73.25 -26.02
N LYS A 832 -4.33 -73.08 -26.02
CA LYS A 832 -5.29 -73.85 -26.85
C LYS A 832 -6.72 -73.27 -26.89
N GLU A 833 -7.44 -73.59 -27.97
CA GLU A 833 -8.79 -73.16 -28.42
C GLU A 833 -9.94 -73.72 -27.54
N ALA A 834 -11.23 -73.27 -27.51
CA ALA A 834 -12.02 -72.09 -27.96
C ALA A 834 -13.44 -72.18 -27.27
N THR A 835 -14.64 -71.66 -27.64
CA THR A 835 -15.21 -71.04 -28.88
C THR A 835 -16.57 -70.30 -28.63
N GLN A 836 -16.78 -69.14 -29.26
CA GLN A 836 -18.06 -68.50 -29.73
C GLN A 836 -19.24 -68.03 -28.81
N LEU A 837 -19.97 -67.05 -29.37
CA LEU A 837 -21.12 -66.19 -28.94
C LEU A 837 -22.50 -66.78 -29.41
N PRO A 838 -23.75 -66.26 -29.12
CA PRO A 838 -24.21 -64.85 -29.39
C PRO A 838 -25.49 -64.22 -28.70
N GLU A 839 -25.67 -62.88 -28.87
CA GLU A 839 -26.94 -62.08 -29.06
C GLU A 839 -28.05 -62.02 -27.95
N LYS A 840 -29.07 -61.11 -27.85
CA LYS A 840 -29.64 -59.87 -28.52
C LYS A 840 -30.54 -59.12 -27.46
N ASN A 841 -31.44 -58.10 -27.58
CA ASN A 841 -32.15 -57.18 -28.53
C ASN A 841 -32.91 -56.08 -27.67
N ILE A 842 -33.64 -55.02 -28.10
CA ILE A 842 -33.45 -53.91 -29.09
C ILE A 842 -34.58 -52.80 -29.00
N LEU A 843 -34.24 -51.51 -29.27
CA LEU A 843 -35.07 -50.33 -29.71
C LEU A 843 -36.08 -49.52 -28.81
N THR A 844 -36.55 -48.37 -29.35
CA THR A 844 -37.44 -47.26 -28.87
C THR A 844 -38.33 -46.72 -30.04
N PRO A 845 -39.12 -45.60 -30.00
CA PRO A 845 -39.88 -44.86 -28.95
C PRO A 845 -41.43 -45.04 -29.15
N PRO A 846 -42.37 -44.13 -29.60
CA PRO A 846 -42.45 -42.67 -29.91
C PRO A 846 -43.56 -41.88 -29.10
N GLU A 847 -44.43 -41.04 -29.73
CA GLU A 847 -45.36 -40.04 -29.10
C GLU A 847 -46.84 -40.08 -29.59
N LEU A 848 -47.81 -39.60 -28.76
CA LEU A 848 -48.91 -38.61 -29.05
C LEU A 848 -50.15 -38.70 -28.10
N THR A 849 -51.02 -37.67 -28.10
CA THR A 849 -52.22 -37.40 -27.23
C THR A 849 -53.57 -37.71 -27.98
N PRO A 850 -54.84 -37.72 -27.42
CA PRO A 850 -55.46 -36.71 -26.49
C PRO A 850 -56.73 -37.06 -25.60
N LEU A 851 -57.17 -36.04 -24.82
CA LEU A 851 -58.56 -35.61 -24.44
C LEU A 851 -59.51 -36.30 -23.37
N ASN A 852 -59.85 -35.52 -22.33
CA ASN A 852 -61.17 -35.23 -21.67
C ASN A 852 -62.00 -36.19 -20.74
N ARG A 853 -62.36 -35.62 -19.55
CA ARG A 853 -63.65 -35.67 -18.77
C ARG A 853 -64.07 -37.02 -18.11
N GLU A 854 -64.88 -37.08 -17.02
CA GLU A 854 -65.67 -36.06 -16.27
C GLU A 854 -65.95 -36.41 -14.76
N ASN A 855 -66.61 -35.47 -14.05
CA ASN A 855 -67.44 -35.57 -12.83
C ASN A 855 -66.87 -35.36 -11.39
N ASN A 856 -67.60 -34.50 -10.64
CA ASN A 856 -67.47 -34.13 -9.22
C ASN A 856 -68.56 -34.83 -8.36
N LEU A 857 -68.50 -34.73 -7.01
CA LEU A 857 -69.63 -34.28 -6.13
C LEU A 857 -69.43 -34.38 -4.58
N ILE A 858 -68.29 -33.97 -3.99
CA ILE A 858 -68.22 -33.62 -2.54
C ILE A 858 -67.27 -32.43 -2.29
N SER A 859 -67.78 -31.25 -1.90
CA SER A 859 -66.92 -30.10 -1.51
C SER A 859 -67.57 -28.99 -0.64
N ILE A 860 -68.87 -28.72 -0.79
CA ILE A 860 -69.56 -27.46 -0.40
C ILE A 860 -69.56 -27.11 1.11
N LEU A 861 -69.11 -28.02 2.00
CA LEU A 861 -69.12 -27.81 3.47
C LEU A 861 -67.80 -27.30 4.09
N ASN A 862 -66.83 -26.82 3.31
CA ASN A 862 -65.48 -26.48 3.81
C ASN A 862 -65.19 -24.97 3.97
N ASP A 863 -66.00 -24.11 3.36
CA ASP A 863 -65.65 -22.71 3.05
C ASP A 863 -65.43 -21.82 4.29
N GLY A 864 -66.36 -21.89 5.26
CA GLY A 864 -66.26 -21.13 6.50
C GLY A 864 -65.03 -21.50 7.35
N LYS A 865 -64.45 -22.70 7.15
CA LYS A 865 -63.18 -23.11 7.79
C LYS A 865 -61.95 -22.60 7.06
N GLN A 866 -62.04 -22.19 5.79
CA GLN A 866 -60.91 -21.60 5.05
C GLN A 866 -60.81 -20.08 5.29
N LEU A 867 -61.93 -19.35 5.23
CA LEU A 867 -61.91 -17.89 5.45
C LEU A 867 -61.38 -17.52 6.85
N LYS A 868 -61.79 -18.25 7.90
CA LYS A 868 -61.24 -18.09 9.26
C LYS A 868 -59.74 -18.41 9.39
N LYS A 869 -59.15 -19.19 8.48
CA LYS A 869 -57.69 -19.44 8.43
C LYS A 869 -56.92 -18.32 7.71
N ILE A 870 -57.56 -17.63 6.77
CA ILE A 870 -56.98 -16.48 6.05
C ILE A 870 -56.94 -15.26 6.99
N LEU A 871 -58.05 -14.97 7.70
CA LEU A 871 -58.10 -13.89 8.70
C LEU A 871 -57.03 -14.05 9.79
N ARG A 872 -56.90 -15.27 10.36
CA ARG A 872 -55.83 -15.63 11.31
C ARG A 872 -54.40 -15.60 10.77
N LEU A 873 -54.21 -15.49 9.45
CA LEU A 873 -52.91 -15.21 8.85
C LEU A 873 -52.68 -13.70 8.70
N GLY A 874 -53.70 -12.92 8.32
CA GLY A 874 -53.62 -11.45 8.33
C GLY A 874 -53.29 -10.88 9.71
N GLU A 875 -53.94 -11.39 10.76
CA GLU A 875 -53.63 -11.03 12.16
C GLU A 875 -52.15 -11.28 12.51
N LYS A 876 -51.60 -12.43 12.07
CA LYS A 876 -50.20 -12.82 12.31
C LYS A 876 -49.19 -12.02 11.49
N ILE A 877 -49.56 -11.60 10.27
CA ILE A 877 -48.74 -10.72 9.44
C ILE A 877 -48.62 -9.37 10.15
N ARG A 878 -49.75 -8.75 10.53
CA ARG A 878 -49.78 -7.48 11.26
C ARG A 878 -48.94 -7.52 12.56
N THR A 879 -49.08 -8.55 13.39
CA THR A 879 -48.29 -8.65 14.64
C THR A 879 -46.79 -8.92 14.41
N VAL A 880 -46.38 -9.36 13.21
CA VAL A 880 -44.96 -9.39 12.82
C VAL A 880 -44.51 -8.03 12.30
N GLU A 881 -45.35 -7.31 11.55
CA GLU A 881 -45.07 -5.94 11.06
C GLU A 881 -44.94 -4.94 12.21
N GLU A 882 -45.87 -4.94 13.16
CA GLU A 882 -45.83 -4.13 14.40
C GLU A 882 -44.53 -4.35 15.20
N ARG A 883 -44.02 -5.59 15.22
CA ARG A 883 -42.75 -5.94 15.87
C ARG A 883 -41.54 -5.49 15.06
N LEU A 884 -41.58 -5.68 13.73
CA LEU A 884 -40.50 -5.27 12.83
C LEU A 884 -40.30 -3.75 12.89
N GLU A 885 -41.39 -2.97 12.89
CA GLU A 885 -41.37 -1.52 13.03
C GLU A 885 -40.75 -1.08 14.37
N ASN A 886 -41.06 -1.79 15.47
CA ASN A 886 -40.45 -1.53 16.78
C ASN A 886 -38.95 -1.87 16.81
N CYS A 887 -38.53 -3.01 16.25
CA CYS A 887 -37.11 -3.37 16.15
C CYS A 887 -36.32 -2.37 15.29
N LEU A 888 -36.90 -1.90 14.16
CA LEU A 888 -36.30 -0.86 13.32
C LEU A 888 -36.13 0.46 14.09
N LYS A 889 -37.14 0.90 14.84
CA LYS A 889 -37.04 2.10 15.71
C LYS A 889 -35.97 1.97 16.79
N GLN A 890 -35.77 0.76 17.34
CA GLN A 890 -34.70 0.50 18.31
C GLN A 890 -33.30 0.50 17.66
N LYS A 891 -33.17 -0.06 16.44
CA LYS A 891 -31.95 0.03 15.63
C LYS A 891 -31.58 1.50 15.36
N ASP A 892 -32.51 2.27 14.79
CA ASP A 892 -32.37 3.71 14.52
C ASP A 892 -31.89 4.52 15.74
N GLY A 893 -32.40 4.19 16.93
CA GLY A 893 -32.00 4.84 18.19
C GLY A 893 -30.58 4.49 18.61
N ILE A 894 -30.22 3.21 18.57
CA ILE A 894 -28.87 2.73 18.95
C ILE A 894 -27.79 3.26 17.99
N GLU A 895 -28.08 3.33 16.68
CA GLU A 895 -27.15 3.90 15.69
C GLU A 895 -26.93 5.41 15.91
N LYS A 896 -27.99 6.17 16.24
CA LYS A 896 -27.88 7.60 16.59
C LYS A 896 -27.10 7.82 17.89
N ASP A 897 -27.35 7.01 18.92
CA ASP A 897 -26.56 7.03 20.16
C ASP A 897 -25.07 6.73 19.91
N MET A 898 -24.77 5.73 19.07
CA MET A 898 -23.40 5.38 18.71
C MET A 898 -22.71 6.47 17.90
N LEU A 899 -23.43 7.19 17.04
CA LEU A 899 -22.90 8.36 16.33
C LEU A 899 -22.55 9.49 17.30
N MET A 900 -23.44 9.80 18.25
CA MET A 900 -23.17 10.79 19.31
C MET A 900 -21.95 10.42 20.17
N LEU A 901 -21.84 9.14 20.59
CA LEU A 901 -20.69 8.66 21.35
C LEU A 901 -19.38 8.71 20.54
N LYS A 902 -19.41 8.38 19.24
CA LYS A 902 -18.23 8.53 18.36
C LYS A 902 -17.76 9.98 18.23
N ASN A 903 -18.70 10.93 18.08
CA ASN A 903 -18.37 12.35 17.99
C ASN A 903 -17.69 12.87 19.28
N ASN A 904 -18.03 12.29 20.45
CA ASN A 904 -17.35 12.61 21.72
C ASN A 904 -15.91 12.07 21.78
N VAL A 905 -15.60 10.94 21.11
CA VAL A 905 -14.22 10.40 21.01
C VAL A 905 -13.35 11.26 20.07
N GLN A 906 -13.93 11.85 19.02
CA GLN A 906 -13.19 12.66 18.04
C GLN A 906 -12.51 13.91 18.62
N HIS A 907 -12.88 14.37 19.83
CA HIS A 907 -12.15 15.43 20.53
C HIS A 907 -10.75 15.01 21.03
N TYR A 908 -10.42 13.71 21.02
CA TYR A 908 -9.16 13.17 21.54
C TYR A 908 -8.22 12.61 20.47
N GLN A 909 -8.62 12.54 19.19
CA GLN A 909 -7.84 11.86 18.15
C GLN A 909 -7.93 12.55 16.79
N LEU A 910 -6.84 13.23 16.39
CA LEU A 910 -6.57 13.60 15.00
C LEU A 910 -5.06 13.78 14.75
N ASP A 911 -4.32 12.68 14.83
CA ASP A 911 -2.98 12.52 14.23
C ASP A 911 -2.61 11.02 14.17
N TYR A 912 -1.56 10.68 13.41
CA TYR A 912 -1.07 9.32 13.10
C TYR A 912 -1.95 8.43 12.21
N VAL A 913 -1.64 8.43 10.91
CA VAL A 913 -1.69 7.23 10.05
C VAL A 913 -0.33 7.06 9.37
N ASP A 914 0.71 6.76 10.15
CA ASP A 914 1.86 5.98 9.68
C ASP A 914 2.64 5.39 10.86
N SER A 915 2.68 4.06 10.99
CA SER A 915 3.37 3.35 12.09
C SER A 915 3.57 1.86 11.80
N GLY A 916 4.33 1.54 10.75
CA GLY A 916 4.54 0.18 10.20
C GLY A 916 5.26 -0.87 11.09
N PHE A 917 5.04 -0.88 12.40
CA PHE A 917 5.56 -1.88 13.36
C PHE A 917 4.55 -2.34 14.43
N ILE A 918 3.27 -1.97 14.31
CA ILE A 918 2.21 -2.43 15.23
C ILE A 918 1.40 -3.53 14.55
N ASN A 919 1.58 -4.79 14.96
CA ASN A 919 0.75 -5.89 14.44
C ASN A 919 -0.70 -5.76 14.94
N THR A 920 -1.57 -5.10 14.16
CA THR A 920 -3.01 -4.99 14.50
C THR A 920 -3.76 -6.31 14.28
N LYS A 921 -4.98 -6.42 14.82
CA LYS A 921 -5.81 -7.62 14.65
C LYS A 921 -6.35 -7.73 13.22
N GLU A 922 -6.60 -6.59 12.59
CA GLU A 922 -6.97 -6.43 11.20
C GLU A 922 -5.84 -6.89 10.27
N GLU A 923 -4.58 -6.49 10.55
CA GLU A 923 -3.40 -6.97 9.83
C GLU A 923 -3.18 -8.47 9.99
N MET A 924 -3.29 -9.02 11.20
CA MET A 924 -3.14 -10.47 11.38
C MET A 924 -4.29 -11.23 10.71
N THR A 925 -5.51 -10.69 10.70
CA THR A 925 -6.64 -11.27 9.97
C THR A 925 -6.43 -11.23 8.45
N THR A 926 -5.85 -10.15 7.90
CA THR A 926 -5.55 -10.05 6.46
C THR A 926 -4.36 -10.91 6.06
N LYS A 927 -3.29 -10.96 6.86
CA LYS A 927 -2.17 -11.92 6.71
C LYS A 927 -2.70 -13.36 6.66
N ILE A 928 -3.51 -13.80 7.64
CA ILE A 928 -4.11 -15.14 7.65
C ILE A 928 -5.00 -15.38 6.42
N LYS A 929 -5.85 -14.42 6.01
CA LYS A 929 -6.67 -14.50 4.79
C LYS A 929 -5.86 -14.62 3.49
N SER A 930 -4.63 -14.10 3.47
CA SER A 930 -3.74 -14.16 2.30
C SER A 930 -2.98 -15.50 2.18
N MET A 931 -2.96 -16.32 3.23
CA MET A 931 -2.22 -17.60 3.19
C MET A 931 -2.93 -18.60 2.26
N GLU A 932 -2.20 -19.12 1.28
CA GLU A 932 -2.66 -20.26 0.49
C GLU A 932 -2.68 -21.57 1.30
N ASN A 933 -3.44 -22.56 0.85
CA ASN A 933 -3.37 -23.94 1.32
C ASN A 933 -3.64 -24.16 2.82
N SER A 934 -4.32 -23.21 3.48
CA SER A 934 -4.52 -23.15 4.93
C SER A 934 -6.00 -23.12 5.34
N ALA A 935 -6.42 -24.02 6.24
CA ALA A 935 -7.78 -24.04 6.79
C ALA A 935 -8.14 -22.75 7.55
N ALA A 936 -7.18 -22.16 8.28
CA ALA A 936 -7.38 -20.87 8.96
C ALA A 936 -7.68 -19.74 7.97
N SER A 937 -7.02 -19.74 6.81
CA SER A 937 -7.26 -18.77 5.72
C SER A 937 -8.67 -18.86 5.15
N VAL A 938 -9.20 -20.08 4.99
CA VAL A 938 -10.59 -20.32 4.57
C VAL A 938 -11.57 -19.83 5.65
N LEU A 939 -11.37 -20.22 6.92
CA LEU A 939 -12.23 -19.83 8.03
C LEU A 939 -12.23 -18.31 8.31
N CYS A 940 -11.12 -17.61 8.07
CA CYS A 940 -11.05 -16.16 8.14
C CYS A 940 -11.67 -15.47 6.90
N SER A 941 -11.66 -16.09 5.72
CA SER A 941 -12.34 -15.58 4.52
C SER A 941 -13.86 -15.74 4.54
N LEU A 942 -14.39 -16.78 5.18
CA LEU A 942 -15.83 -17.05 5.26
C LEU A 942 -16.61 -15.96 6.00
N THR A 943 -17.61 -15.39 5.32
CA THR A 943 -18.48 -14.34 5.86
C THR A 943 -19.43 -14.86 6.95
N THR A 944 -19.91 -13.97 7.81
CA THR A 944 -20.93 -14.28 8.83
C THR A 944 -22.20 -14.90 8.22
N HIS A 945 -22.55 -14.50 6.99
CA HIS A 945 -23.70 -15.04 6.27
C HIS A 945 -23.51 -16.49 5.80
N GLN A 946 -22.31 -16.88 5.36
CA GLN A 946 -21.98 -18.27 5.02
C GLN A 946 -21.90 -19.15 6.27
N LYS A 947 -21.33 -18.62 7.36
CA LYS A 947 -21.27 -19.32 8.66
C LYS A 947 -22.66 -19.65 9.21
N GLN A 948 -23.64 -18.77 9.01
CA GLN A 948 -25.05 -18.98 9.36
C GLN A 948 -25.85 -19.84 8.35
N GLN A 949 -25.24 -20.36 7.28
CA GLN A 949 -25.87 -21.31 6.35
C GLN A 949 -25.40 -22.75 6.57
N ASN A 950 -24.23 -22.94 7.20
CA ASN A 950 -23.63 -24.24 7.48
C ASN A 950 -23.57 -24.50 8.99
N ASN A 951 -24.51 -25.30 9.51
CA ASN A 951 -24.71 -25.53 10.96
C ASN A 951 -23.46 -25.97 11.76
N PHE A 952 -22.39 -26.47 11.11
CA PHE A 952 -21.14 -26.84 11.79
C PHE A 952 -20.14 -25.68 11.92
N LEU A 953 -20.29 -24.60 11.14
CA LEU A 953 -19.42 -23.41 11.23
C LEU A 953 -19.75 -22.53 12.44
N GLU A 954 -20.97 -22.63 12.99
CA GLU A 954 -21.41 -21.88 14.17
C GLU A 954 -20.74 -22.36 15.48
N ASP A 955 -20.27 -23.62 15.52
CA ASP A 955 -19.51 -24.19 16.65
C ASP A 955 -17.99 -23.94 16.56
N ILE A 956 -17.51 -23.14 15.60
CA ILE A 956 -16.10 -22.75 15.48
C ILE A 956 -15.86 -21.46 16.25
N ILE A 957 -14.99 -21.53 17.28
CA ILE A 957 -14.70 -20.43 18.19
C ILE A 957 -13.72 -19.44 17.53
N GLY A 958 -12.70 -19.93 16.81
CA GLY A 958 -11.73 -19.07 16.14
C GLY A 958 -10.44 -19.78 15.74
N VAL A 959 -9.38 -18.98 15.55
CA VAL A 959 -8.01 -19.41 15.25
C VAL A 959 -7.10 -18.91 16.39
N VAL A 960 -6.13 -19.71 16.83
CA VAL A 960 -5.25 -19.42 17.99
C VAL A 960 -4.65 -18.01 17.93
N ALA A 961 -4.04 -17.62 16.80
CA ALA A 961 -3.45 -16.29 16.61
C ALA A 961 -4.42 -15.11 16.77
N LEU A 962 -5.74 -15.34 16.71
CA LEU A 962 -6.79 -14.29 16.81
C LEU A 962 -7.62 -14.37 18.12
N LEU A 963 -7.25 -15.24 19.06
CA LEU A 963 -7.92 -15.38 20.38
C LEU A 963 -7.80 -14.15 21.30
N GLY A 964 -6.77 -13.35 21.11
CA GLY A 964 -6.43 -12.26 22.02
C GLY A 964 -5.19 -11.51 21.55
N SER A 965 -4.68 -10.64 22.41
CA SER A 965 -3.56 -9.75 22.14
C SER A 965 -2.47 -9.84 23.21
N VAL A 966 -1.30 -9.30 22.94
CA VAL A 966 -0.17 -9.27 23.88
C VAL A 966 0.42 -7.86 24.00
N GLN A 967 1.07 -7.58 25.14
CA GLN A 967 1.42 -6.21 25.52
C GLN A 967 2.70 -5.66 24.86
N SER A 968 3.46 -6.46 24.09
CA SER A 968 4.59 -5.95 23.29
C SER A 968 4.87 -6.80 22.03
N PRO A 969 5.53 -6.22 21.00
CA PRO A 969 5.93 -6.96 19.80
C PRO A 969 6.96 -8.07 20.06
N GLU A 970 7.88 -7.87 21.00
CA GLU A 970 8.93 -8.84 21.36
C GLU A 970 8.31 -10.09 22.01
N LEU A 971 7.34 -9.87 22.90
CA LEU A 971 6.54 -10.93 23.50
C LEU A 971 5.69 -11.65 22.45
N SER A 972 5.08 -10.91 21.51
CA SER A 972 4.32 -11.51 20.40
C SER A 972 5.19 -12.43 19.54
N ARG A 973 6.37 -11.93 19.15
CA ARG A 973 7.36 -12.65 18.34
C ARG A 973 7.83 -13.92 19.04
N ILE A 974 8.23 -13.85 20.31
CA ILE A 974 8.79 -15.00 21.02
C ILE A 974 7.74 -16.08 21.37
N LEU A 975 6.49 -15.71 21.64
CA LEU A 975 5.42 -16.68 21.85
C LEU A 975 4.99 -17.36 20.55
N ALA A 976 4.98 -16.64 19.43
CA ALA A 976 4.76 -17.23 18.11
C ALA A 976 5.92 -18.13 17.66
N GLU A 977 7.17 -17.77 17.98
CA GLU A 977 8.37 -18.60 17.75
C GLU A 977 8.39 -19.85 18.67
N TYR A 978 7.83 -19.76 19.88
CA TYR A 978 7.62 -20.91 20.77
C TYR A 978 6.60 -21.90 20.19
N LEU A 979 5.39 -21.44 19.84
CA LEU A 979 4.31 -22.29 19.34
C LEU A 979 4.55 -22.82 17.91
N GLY A 980 5.15 -22.01 17.04
CA GLY A 980 5.28 -22.31 15.61
C GLY A 980 4.01 -22.04 14.79
N GLU A 981 4.17 -21.94 13.47
CA GLU A 981 3.09 -21.58 12.53
C GLU A 981 1.87 -22.51 12.63
N GLU A 982 2.10 -23.83 12.73
CA GLU A 982 1.03 -24.83 12.75
C GLU A 982 0.09 -24.71 13.96
N GLN A 983 0.63 -24.34 15.13
CA GLN A 983 -0.17 -24.10 16.33
C GLN A 983 -0.79 -22.71 16.35
N MET A 984 -0.10 -21.68 15.84
CA MET A 984 -0.65 -20.33 15.67
C MET A 984 -1.86 -20.29 14.71
N LEU A 985 -1.85 -21.15 13.68
CA LEU A 985 -2.97 -21.36 12.76
C LEU A 985 -3.98 -22.43 13.24
N GLY A 986 -3.84 -22.93 14.46
CA GLY A 986 -4.74 -23.94 15.03
C GLY A 986 -6.19 -23.45 15.07
N VAL A 987 -7.10 -24.27 14.55
CA VAL A 987 -8.55 -24.03 14.52
C VAL A 987 -9.17 -24.50 15.83
N ILE A 988 -10.02 -23.70 16.45
CA ILE A 988 -10.65 -24.01 17.74
C ILE A 988 -12.12 -24.32 17.51
N CYS A 989 -12.49 -25.59 17.67
CA CYS A 989 -13.86 -26.06 17.62
C CYS A 989 -14.42 -26.24 19.03
N LYS A 990 -15.71 -25.93 19.23
CA LYS A 990 -16.38 -26.15 20.50
C LYS A 990 -16.44 -27.64 20.85
N SER A 991 -16.99 -28.47 19.94
CA SER A 991 -17.14 -29.91 20.14
C SER A 991 -16.23 -30.75 19.23
N PHE A 992 -15.90 -31.97 19.68
CA PHE A 992 -15.21 -32.99 18.88
C PHE A 992 -15.99 -33.39 17.61
N ASN A 993 -17.33 -33.41 17.68
CA ASN A 993 -18.18 -33.68 16.51
C ASN A 993 -18.03 -32.59 15.43
N THR A 994 -17.88 -31.32 15.86
CA THR A 994 -17.61 -30.19 14.97
C THR A 994 -16.24 -30.35 14.30
N ALA A 995 -15.22 -30.75 15.06
CA ALA A 995 -13.87 -30.96 14.54
C ALA A 995 -13.82 -32.08 13.48
N ILE A 996 -14.47 -33.23 13.73
CA ILE A 996 -14.62 -34.29 12.72
C ILE A 996 -15.42 -33.78 11.51
N SER A 997 -16.43 -32.93 11.73
CA SER A 997 -17.25 -32.38 10.64
C SER A 997 -16.51 -31.40 9.72
N LEU A 998 -15.29 -30.96 10.07
CA LEU A 998 -14.44 -30.16 9.17
C LEU A 998 -13.87 -30.99 8.01
N GLU A 999 -13.70 -32.30 8.19
CA GLU A 999 -13.02 -33.16 7.22
C GLU A 999 -13.72 -34.52 7.12
N LYS A 1000 -14.41 -34.73 5.98
CA LYS A 1000 -15.05 -36.01 5.69
C LYS A 1000 -14.09 -36.96 5.00
N TYR A 1001 -14.34 -38.24 5.22
CA TYR A 1001 -13.61 -39.34 4.60
C TYR A 1001 -14.58 -40.21 3.79
N LYS A 1002 -14.15 -40.63 2.60
CA LYS A 1002 -14.83 -41.61 1.75
C LYS A 1002 -14.76 -43.00 2.38
N GLN A 1003 -15.49 -43.98 1.84
CA GLN A 1003 -15.49 -45.37 2.34
C GLN A 1003 -14.14 -46.09 2.21
N ASN A 1004 -13.24 -45.62 1.33
CA ASN A 1004 -11.86 -46.13 1.21
C ASN A 1004 -10.86 -45.45 2.18
N GLY A 1005 -11.29 -44.48 2.99
CA GLY A 1005 -10.42 -43.75 3.91
C GLY A 1005 -9.72 -42.52 3.33
N GLU A 1006 -9.95 -42.17 2.07
CA GLU A 1006 -9.47 -40.90 1.50
C GLU A 1006 -10.30 -39.70 1.95
N ILE A 1007 -9.70 -38.51 1.98
CA ILE A 1007 -10.41 -37.25 2.24
C ILE A 1007 -11.40 -36.95 1.10
N ASP A 1008 -12.63 -36.59 1.49
CA ASP A 1008 -13.71 -36.21 0.58
C ASP A 1008 -13.69 -34.70 0.31
N ILE A 1009 -12.85 -34.31 -0.64
CA ILE A 1009 -12.63 -32.91 -1.08
C ILE A 1009 -13.88 -32.21 -1.62
N VAL A 1010 -14.98 -32.93 -1.89
CA VAL A 1010 -16.24 -32.38 -2.42
C VAL A 1010 -17.15 -31.89 -1.29
N HIS A 1011 -16.80 -32.16 -0.03
CA HIS A 1011 -17.63 -31.84 1.14
C HIS A 1011 -16.84 -31.16 2.27
N ALA A 1012 -17.55 -30.80 3.35
CA ALA A 1012 -17.00 -30.22 4.57
C ALA A 1012 -16.19 -28.93 4.29
N LEU A 1013 -15.08 -28.68 5.01
CA LEU A 1013 -14.31 -27.44 4.87
C LEU A 1013 -13.61 -27.31 3.49
N HIS A 1014 -13.35 -28.43 2.81
CA HIS A 1014 -12.78 -28.44 1.46
C HIS A 1014 -13.75 -27.89 0.41
N ALA A 1015 -15.07 -28.16 0.55
CA ALA A 1015 -16.09 -27.56 -0.32
C ALA A 1015 -16.18 -26.03 -0.16
N GLU A 1016 -16.10 -25.54 1.09
CA GLU A 1016 -16.07 -24.10 1.38
C GLU A 1016 -14.77 -23.42 0.90
N ALA A 1017 -13.65 -24.15 0.92
CA ALA A 1017 -12.40 -23.70 0.32
C ALA A 1017 -12.56 -23.55 -1.20
N ALA A 1018 -13.05 -24.58 -1.89
CA ALA A 1018 -13.27 -24.58 -3.33
C ALA A 1018 -14.25 -23.47 -3.76
N GLY A 1019 -15.34 -23.26 -3.01
CA GLY A 1019 -16.29 -22.16 -3.21
C GLY A 1019 -15.72 -20.75 -3.00
N LEU A 1020 -14.54 -20.63 -2.39
CA LEU A 1020 -13.76 -19.39 -2.23
C LEU A 1020 -12.54 -19.32 -3.17
N GLY A 1021 -12.39 -20.25 -4.12
CA GLY A 1021 -11.21 -20.34 -4.99
C GLY A 1021 -9.92 -20.75 -4.27
N LYS A 1022 -10.04 -21.40 -3.11
CA LYS A 1022 -8.92 -21.83 -2.25
C LYS A 1022 -8.83 -23.35 -2.19
N ALA A 1023 -7.61 -23.86 -1.99
CA ALA A 1023 -7.35 -25.24 -1.60
C ALA A 1023 -6.95 -25.32 -0.12
N ILE A 1024 -7.07 -26.52 0.47
CA ILE A 1024 -6.44 -26.89 1.75
C ILE A 1024 -5.57 -28.11 1.47
N SER A 1025 -4.29 -27.89 1.19
CA SER A 1025 -3.33 -28.97 0.87
C SER A 1025 -2.29 -29.25 1.98
N LYS A 1026 -2.33 -28.48 3.07
CA LYS A 1026 -1.53 -28.71 4.28
C LYS A 1026 -2.42 -29.30 5.38
N ARG A 1027 -1.84 -30.15 6.23
CA ARG A 1027 -2.46 -30.56 7.50
C ARG A 1027 -2.67 -29.32 8.39
N PHE A 1028 -3.75 -29.31 9.16
CA PHE A 1028 -4.08 -28.22 10.07
C PHE A 1028 -4.49 -28.79 11.45
N PHE A 1029 -4.14 -28.09 12.52
CA PHE A 1029 -4.44 -28.53 13.88
C PHE A 1029 -5.84 -28.09 14.29
N VAL A 1030 -6.60 -28.98 14.93
CA VAL A 1030 -7.95 -28.69 15.45
C VAL A 1030 -8.01 -28.96 16.95
N MET A 1031 -8.37 -27.94 17.72
CA MET A 1031 -8.44 -27.93 19.16
C MET A 1031 -9.89 -28.00 19.61
N CYS A 1032 -10.27 -29.10 20.27
CA CYS A 1032 -11.63 -29.36 20.71
C CYS A 1032 -11.84 -28.85 22.14
N PHE A 1033 -12.42 -27.66 22.28
CA PHE A 1033 -12.53 -26.90 23.52
C PHE A 1033 -13.21 -27.67 24.67
N GLU A 1034 -14.31 -28.39 24.42
CA GLU A 1034 -14.97 -29.24 25.43
C GLU A 1034 -14.17 -30.50 25.82
N ASN A 1035 -13.15 -30.87 25.04
CA ASN A 1035 -12.38 -32.12 25.20
C ASN A 1035 -10.94 -31.89 25.69
N ILE A 1036 -10.44 -30.65 25.64
CA ILE A 1036 -9.17 -30.26 26.25
C ILE A 1036 -9.31 -30.34 27.78
N ARG A 1037 -8.38 -31.05 28.43
CA ARG A 1037 -8.37 -31.16 29.89
C ARG A 1037 -8.10 -29.77 30.50
N PRO A 1038 -9.00 -29.22 31.33
CA PRO A 1038 -8.79 -27.93 31.96
C PRO A 1038 -7.70 -28.01 33.05
N TYR A 1039 -7.06 -26.88 33.33
CA TYR A 1039 -6.20 -26.70 34.49
C TYR A 1039 -7.02 -26.79 35.78
N ASN A 1040 -7.00 -27.99 36.38
CA ASN A 1040 -7.58 -28.24 37.68
C ASN A 1040 -6.55 -27.95 38.77
N SER A 1041 -6.58 -26.74 39.34
CA SER A 1041 -5.93 -26.46 40.61
C SER A 1041 -6.58 -27.34 41.70
N ILE A 1042 -5.90 -28.42 42.12
CA ILE A 1042 -6.38 -29.30 43.19
C ILE A 1042 -6.52 -28.51 44.51
N ASP A 1043 -5.65 -27.52 44.70
CA ASP A 1043 -5.74 -26.50 45.75
C ASP A 1043 -6.77 -25.40 45.43
N ARG A 1044 -8.04 -25.76 45.19
CA ARG A 1044 -9.16 -24.81 45.33
C ARG A 1044 -9.64 -24.77 46.77
N PRO A 1045 -9.49 -23.66 47.52
CA PRO A 1045 -10.30 -23.44 48.71
C PRO A 1045 -11.78 -23.44 48.32
N HIS A 1046 -12.63 -24.06 49.14
CA HIS A 1046 -14.07 -23.83 49.03
C HIS A 1046 -14.37 -22.40 49.51
N ASN A 1047 -14.93 -21.57 48.60
CA ASN A 1047 -15.15 -20.13 48.69
C ASN A 1047 -13.89 -19.25 48.56
N GLY A 1048 -13.85 -18.42 47.50
CA GLY A 1048 -12.91 -17.29 47.35
C GLY A 1048 -11.47 -17.72 47.01
N SER A 1049 -10.82 -17.19 45.99
CA SER A 1049 -11.17 -16.05 45.12
C SER A 1049 -10.46 -16.18 43.77
N TRP A 1050 -10.84 -15.37 42.79
CA TRP A 1050 -9.87 -15.01 41.73
C TRP A 1050 -8.95 -13.92 42.30
N HIS A 1051 -8.13 -13.24 41.50
CA HIS A 1051 -7.90 -11.83 41.84
C HIS A 1051 -9.26 -11.15 41.69
N ASP A 1052 -9.92 -10.79 42.80
CA ASP A 1052 -11.37 -10.48 42.87
C ASP A 1052 -11.81 -9.17 42.18
N ASN A 1053 -10.97 -8.64 41.28
CA ASN A 1053 -11.31 -7.60 40.30
C ASN A 1053 -10.54 -7.76 38.96
N ASP A 1054 -9.89 -8.91 38.68
CA ASP A 1054 -9.16 -9.12 37.42
C ASP A 1054 -10.11 -9.40 36.24
N SER A 1055 -10.35 -8.36 35.46
CA SER A 1055 -11.09 -8.40 34.18
C SER A 1055 -10.61 -9.48 33.19
N GLN A 1056 -9.32 -9.86 33.23
CA GLN A 1056 -8.72 -10.83 32.30
C GLN A 1056 -8.69 -12.27 32.82
N ARG A 1057 -9.21 -12.53 34.04
CA ARG A 1057 -9.35 -13.86 34.66
C ARG A 1057 -8.07 -14.71 34.54
N LYS A 1058 -6.95 -14.19 35.02
CA LYS A 1058 -5.64 -14.86 34.95
C LYS A 1058 -5.59 -16.05 35.90
N LEU A 1059 -4.83 -17.08 35.52
CA LEU A 1059 -4.70 -18.32 36.28
C LEU A 1059 -3.82 -18.10 37.50
N PHE A 1060 -4.25 -18.57 38.66
CA PHE A 1060 -3.37 -18.62 39.84
C PHE A 1060 -2.35 -19.76 39.67
N LEU A 1061 -1.12 -19.38 39.38
CA LEU A 1061 0.04 -20.25 39.25
C LEU A 1061 1.10 -19.75 40.26
N PRO A 1062 1.66 -20.62 41.12
CA PRO A 1062 2.62 -20.19 42.14
C PRO A 1062 3.92 -19.70 41.49
N ASP A 1063 4.50 -18.60 41.98
CA ASP A 1063 5.77 -18.10 41.46
C ASP A 1063 6.91 -19.12 41.65
N PRO A 1064 7.80 -19.29 40.64
CA PRO A 1064 8.90 -20.23 40.71
C PRO A 1064 9.90 -19.82 41.80
N LYS A 1065 10.53 -20.83 42.42
CA LYS A 1065 11.49 -20.65 43.51
C LYS A 1065 12.77 -21.41 43.21
N MET A 1066 13.88 -20.70 43.29
CA MET A 1066 15.23 -21.29 43.24
C MET A 1066 15.49 -22.16 44.49
N PRO A 1067 16.47 -23.07 44.46
CA PRO A 1067 16.86 -23.90 45.62
C PRO A 1067 17.25 -23.10 46.89
N ASN A 1068 17.52 -21.79 46.77
CA ASN A 1068 17.78 -20.88 47.88
C ASN A 1068 16.50 -20.19 48.43
N GLY A 1069 15.31 -20.60 47.98
CA GLY A 1069 14.01 -20.07 48.39
C GLY A 1069 13.59 -18.74 47.77
N ARG A 1070 14.44 -18.10 46.95
CA ARG A 1070 14.13 -16.81 46.29
C ARG A 1070 13.47 -17.03 44.92
N MET A 1071 12.66 -16.06 44.49
CA MET A 1071 12.18 -16.00 43.11
C MET A 1071 13.37 -15.73 42.15
N PRO A 1072 13.42 -16.36 40.96
CA PRO A 1072 14.42 -16.07 39.94
C PRO A 1072 14.49 -14.59 39.55
N ALA A 1073 15.70 -14.12 39.25
CA ALA A 1073 15.90 -12.80 38.68
C ALA A 1073 15.22 -12.69 37.30
N GLY A 1074 14.65 -11.53 37.00
CA GLY A 1074 14.08 -11.23 35.68
C GLY A 1074 12.90 -12.09 35.22
N PHE A 1075 12.31 -12.95 36.08
CA PHE A 1075 11.03 -13.61 35.80
C PHE A 1075 9.93 -12.54 35.65
N MET A 1076 9.13 -12.65 34.59
CA MET A 1076 8.07 -11.70 34.25
C MET A 1076 6.66 -12.28 34.45
N GLY A 1077 6.55 -13.58 34.70
CA GLY A 1077 5.29 -14.31 34.83
C GLY A 1077 5.16 -15.48 33.84
N TYR A 1078 3.99 -16.10 33.85
CA TYR A 1078 3.64 -17.22 32.97
C TYR A 1078 2.99 -16.74 31.66
N ALA A 1079 3.42 -17.28 30.51
CA ALA A 1079 2.94 -16.88 29.19
C ALA A 1079 1.40 -16.96 29.03
N VAL A 1080 0.78 -18.00 29.60
CA VAL A 1080 -0.68 -18.21 29.63
C VAL A 1080 -1.46 -17.05 30.26
N ASN A 1081 -0.81 -16.21 31.07
CA ASN A 1081 -1.38 -15.02 31.73
C ASN A 1081 -0.99 -13.70 31.04
N MET A 1082 -0.15 -13.73 30.00
CA MET A 1082 0.29 -12.53 29.27
C MET A 1082 -0.49 -12.26 27.97
N ILE A 1083 -1.28 -13.23 27.51
CA ILE A 1083 -2.27 -13.03 26.44
C ILE A 1083 -3.53 -12.44 27.06
N ASP A 1084 -3.86 -11.20 26.71
CA ASP A 1084 -5.10 -10.55 27.10
C ASP A 1084 -6.17 -10.91 26.05
N LEU A 1085 -7.15 -11.71 26.46
CA LEU A 1085 -8.20 -12.28 25.61
C LEU A 1085 -9.27 -11.22 25.26
N ASP A 1086 -9.91 -11.36 24.09
CA ASP A 1086 -11.05 -10.51 23.71
C ASP A 1086 -12.25 -10.71 24.65
N ILE A 1087 -13.11 -9.70 24.79
CA ILE A 1087 -14.31 -9.75 25.66
C ILE A 1087 -15.21 -10.96 25.33
N HIS A 1088 -15.37 -11.30 24.05
CA HIS A 1088 -16.16 -12.46 23.61
C HIS A 1088 -15.50 -13.80 23.98
N HIS A 1089 -14.18 -13.91 23.83
CA HIS A 1089 -13.41 -15.10 24.24
C HIS A 1089 -13.36 -15.24 25.77
N LEU A 1090 -13.26 -14.13 26.51
CA LEU A 1090 -13.37 -14.08 27.98
C LEU A 1090 -14.73 -14.55 28.51
N GLN A 1091 -15.80 -14.50 27.72
CA GLN A 1091 -17.14 -15.01 28.07
C GLN A 1091 -17.38 -16.46 27.61
N THR A 1092 -16.58 -16.99 26.68
CA THR A 1092 -16.74 -18.34 26.11
C THR A 1092 -16.41 -19.42 27.16
N ARG A 1093 -17.33 -20.38 27.38
CA ARG A 1093 -17.20 -21.43 28.42
C ARG A 1093 -17.56 -22.82 27.87
N THR A 1094 -16.88 -23.84 28.39
CA THR A 1094 -17.28 -25.24 28.22
C THR A 1094 -18.55 -25.54 29.01
N THR A 1095 -19.22 -26.65 28.70
CA THR A 1095 -20.31 -27.24 29.49
C THR A 1095 -19.98 -27.39 30.98
N SER A 1096 -18.70 -27.63 31.31
CA SER A 1096 -18.20 -27.77 32.69
C SER A 1096 -17.78 -26.43 33.33
N GLY A 1097 -18.03 -25.30 32.68
CA GLY A 1097 -17.82 -23.96 33.23
C GLY A 1097 -16.40 -23.40 33.12
N TYR A 1098 -15.51 -24.03 32.37
CA TYR A 1098 -14.13 -23.58 32.15
C TYR A 1098 -14.01 -22.69 30.91
N GLY A 1099 -13.23 -21.61 31.00
CA GLY A 1099 -12.91 -20.70 29.89
C GLY A 1099 -11.74 -21.15 29.01
N LEU A 1100 -11.43 -20.33 28.00
CA LEU A 1100 -10.36 -20.56 27.03
C LEU A 1100 -8.93 -20.41 27.60
N ARG A 1101 -8.76 -19.74 28.75
CA ARG A 1101 -7.43 -19.54 29.35
C ARG A 1101 -6.96 -20.81 30.04
N GLU A 1102 -7.81 -21.39 30.87
CA GLU A 1102 -7.59 -22.61 31.62
C GLU A 1102 -7.69 -23.90 30.79
N THR A 1103 -8.16 -23.82 29.53
CA THR A 1103 -8.19 -24.93 28.57
C THR A 1103 -7.18 -24.72 27.44
N VAL A 1104 -7.55 -23.99 26.39
CA VAL A 1104 -6.75 -23.85 25.15
C VAL A 1104 -5.41 -23.18 25.38
N LEU A 1105 -5.38 -22.01 26.05
CA LEU A 1105 -4.10 -21.33 26.30
C LEU A 1105 -3.22 -22.13 27.27
N PHE A 1106 -3.80 -22.81 28.27
CA PHE A 1106 -3.04 -23.69 29.16
C PHE A 1106 -2.55 -24.97 28.47
N SER A 1107 -3.26 -25.51 27.47
CA SER A 1107 -2.75 -26.65 26.70
C SER A 1107 -1.64 -26.27 25.72
N LEU A 1108 -1.59 -25.00 25.28
CA LEU A 1108 -0.52 -24.46 24.42
C LEU A 1108 0.73 -24.04 25.21
N PHE A 1109 0.53 -23.37 26.36
CA PHE A 1109 1.62 -22.73 27.10
C PHE A 1109 1.91 -23.37 28.47
N LYS A 1110 1.02 -24.18 29.04
CA LYS A 1110 1.16 -24.79 30.37
C LYS A 1110 1.71 -23.80 31.43
N LYS A 1111 2.85 -24.15 32.03
CA LYS A 1111 3.68 -23.33 32.93
C LYS A 1111 4.87 -22.66 32.22
N LEU A 1112 4.77 -22.28 30.95
CA LEU A 1112 5.85 -21.59 30.23
C LEU A 1112 6.22 -20.28 30.93
N HIS A 1113 7.45 -20.19 31.43
CA HIS A 1113 7.99 -18.98 32.06
C HIS A 1113 8.38 -17.96 30.98
N VAL A 1114 8.20 -16.67 31.28
CA VAL A 1114 8.74 -15.57 30.47
C VAL A 1114 9.79 -14.81 31.30
N TYR A 1115 10.96 -14.58 30.71
CA TYR A 1115 12.08 -13.87 31.33
C TYR A 1115 12.48 -12.62 30.54
N LYS A 1116 13.04 -11.63 31.25
CA LYS A 1116 13.50 -10.38 30.63
C LYS A 1116 14.72 -10.58 29.70
N THR A 1117 15.61 -11.52 30.01
CA THR A 1117 16.81 -11.84 29.20
C THR A 1117 17.17 -13.32 29.27
N ARG A 1118 17.99 -13.79 28.32
CA ARG A 1118 18.45 -15.18 28.20
C ARG A 1118 19.30 -15.59 29.40
N GLU A 1119 20.09 -14.68 29.95
CA GLU A 1119 20.84 -14.91 31.20
C GLU A 1119 19.91 -15.20 32.38
N ASN A 1120 18.91 -14.34 32.63
CA ASN A 1120 17.92 -14.54 33.69
C ASN A 1120 17.19 -15.90 33.54
N MET A 1121 16.93 -16.32 32.31
CA MET A 1121 16.32 -17.61 32.00
C MET A 1121 17.26 -18.81 32.27
N VAL A 1122 18.56 -18.69 31.95
CA VAL A 1122 19.57 -19.73 32.19
C VAL A 1122 19.89 -19.85 33.69
N ASP A 1123 20.02 -18.73 34.40
CA ASP A 1123 20.17 -18.70 35.87
C ASP A 1123 18.97 -19.38 36.58
N ALA A 1124 17.78 -19.33 35.96
CA ALA A 1124 16.56 -19.93 36.47
C ALA A 1124 16.34 -21.39 36.06
N LEU A 1125 17.23 -22.00 35.26
CA LEU A 1125 17.11 -23.39 34.80
C LEU A 1125 16.80 -24.41 35.93
N PRO A 1126 17.34 -24.30 37.17
CA PRO A 1126 17.01 -25.22 38.26
C PRO A 1126 15.56 -25.18 38.77
N CYS A 1127 14.69 -24.28 38.27
CA CYS A 1127 13.29 -24.15 38.69
C CYS A 1127 12.30 -24.00 37.52
N ILE A 1128 12.73 -24.26 36.28
CA ILE A 1128 11.85 -24.32 35.10
C ILE A 1128 11.30 -25.76 35.02
N GLU A 1129 9.98 -25.93 35.15
CA GLU A 1129 9.32 -27.24 35.13
C GLU A 1129 8.99 -27.74 33.71
N GLU A 1130 8.39 -26.88 32.89
CA GLU A 1130 7.94 -27.21 31.52
C GLU A 1130 8.85 -26.52 30.50
N GLY A 1131 8.89 -25.19 30.46
CA GLY A 1131 9.75 -24.48 29.52
C GLY A 1131 9.92 -23.01 29.88
N ALA A 1132 10.75 -22.31 29.12
CA ALA A 1132 10.92 -20.87 29.27
C ALA A 1132 11.22 -20.15 27.95
N VAL A 1133 10.85 -18.88 27.88
CA VAL A 1133 11.27 -17.96 26.81
C VAL A 1133 11.86 -16.68 27.41
N SER A 1134 12.72 -16.01 26.65
CA SER A 1134 13.23 -14.67 26.98
C SER A 1134 13.05 -13.68 25.83
N LEU A 1135 12.72 -12.43 26.15
CA LEU A 1135 12.35 -11.40 25.16
C LEU A 1135 13.48 -11.09 24.15
N ASP A 1136 14.74 -11.28 24.56
CA ASP A 1136 15.96 -11.20 23.75
C ASP A 1136 16.25 -12.46 22.88
N GLY A 1137 15.24 -13.30 22.63
CA GLY A 1137 15.33 -14.42 21.70
C GLY A 1137 15.93 -15.69 22.28
N GLY A 1138 15.67 -16.01 23.55
CA GLY A 1138 15.96 -17.34 24.12
C GLY A 1138 14.69 -18.19 24.17
N ILE A 1139 14.80 -19.48 23.83
CA ILE A 1139 13.72 -20.45 24.02
C ILE A 1139 14.28 -21.77 24.57
N ILE A 1140 13.73 -22.23 25.69
CA ILE A 1140 13.96 -23.55 26.29
C ILE A 1140 12.65 -24.34 26.21
N ARG A 1141 12.68 -25.51 25.57
CA ARG A 1141 11.52 -26.39 25.35
C ARG A 1141 11.49 -27.55 26.36
N GLU A 1142 10.36 -28.23 26.44
CA GLU A 1142 9.99 -29.26 27.43
C GLU A 1142 10.90 -30.51 27.48
N ASN A 1143 11.70 -30.72 26.44
CA ASN A 1143 12.73 -31.75 26.36
C ASN A 1143 14.14 -31.23 26.76
N GLY A 1144 14.23 -30.05 27.37
CA GLY A 1144 15.49 -29.38 27.70
C GLY A 1144 16.24 -28.78 26.51
N THR A 1145 15.67 -28.78 25.30
CA THR A 1145 16.35 -28.20 24.12
C THR A 1145 16.31 -26.67 24.11
N LEU A 1146 17.48 -26.08 23.88
CA LEU A 1146 17.69 -24.65 23.73
C LEU A 1146 17.66 -24.27 22.24
N SER A 1147 16.74 -23.41 21.84
CA SER A 1147 16.74 -22.82 20.48
C SER A 1147 17.56 -21.53 20.48
N LEU A 1148 18.44 -21.36 19.50
CA LEU A 1148 19.36 -20.24 19.37
C LEU A 1148 19.26 -19.60 17.98
N GLY A 1149 19.07 -18.28 17.93
CA GLY A 1149 18.92 -17.51 16.70
C GLY A 1149 17.97 -16.33 16.90
N TYR A 1150 17.48 -15.78 15.79
CA TYR A 1150 16.40 -14.80 15.76
C TYR A 1150 15.33 -15.27 14.76
N GLY A 1151 14.21 -15.80 15.26
CA GLY A 1151 13.05 -16.10 14.44
C GLY A 1151 12.20 -14.86 14.16
N ASN A 1152 11.76 -14.72 12.91
CA ASN A 1152 10.75 -13.74 12.50
C ASN A 1152 9.50 -14.48 11.98
N PRO A 1153 8.62 -14.97 12.87
CA PRO A 1153 7.40 -15.69 12.47
C PRO A 1153 6.47 -14.80 11.64
N CYS A 1154 5.87 -15.36 10.59
CA CYS A 1154 4.99 -14.62 9.68
C CYS A 1154 3.63 -14.28 10.31
N ILE A 1155 3.17 -15.10 11.28
CA ILE A 1155 1.91 -14.94 12.01
C ILE A 1155 2.24 -14.83 13.50
N CYS A 1156 1.81 -13.74 14.12
CA CYS A 1156 2.05 -13.43 15.53
C CYS A 1156 0.74 -13.07 16.24
N PHE A 1157 0.74 -12.97 17.57
CA PHE A 1157 -0.41 -12.40 18.28
C PHE A 1157 -0.53 -10.89 18.01
N PRO A 1158 -1.74 -10.35 17.81
CA PRO A 1158 -1.95 -8.90 17.77
C PRO A 1158 -1.39 -8.19 18.99
N CYS A 1159 -0.83 -7.00 18.80
CA CYS A 1159 -0.30 -6.18 19.90
C CYS A 1159 -1.36 -5.20 20.42
N THR A 1160 -1.53 -5.12 21.74
CA THR A 1160 -2.50 -4.20 22.36
C THR A 1160 -1.90 -2.80 22.46
N ASN A 1161 -2.42 -1.84 21.69
CA ASN A 1161 -2.02 -0.43 21.79
C ASN A 1161 -2.47 0.19 23.12
N LYS A 1162 -1.64 0.08 24.16
CA LYS A 1162 -1.70 0.96 25.33
C LYS A 1162 -1.13 2.33 24.98
N LEU A 1163 -1.91 3.10 24.22
CA LEU A 1163 -1.88 4.55 24.29
C LEU A 1163 -2.51 4.96 25.64
N ASP A 1164 -2.01 6.03 26.26
CA ASP A 1164 -2.62 6.61 27.46
C ASP A 1164 -3.92 7.35 27.10
N ILE A 1165 -4.97 6.57 26.88
CA ILE A 1165 -6.34 7.01 26.64
C ILE A 1165 -6.96 7.39 28.00
N SER A 1166 -7.61 8.57 28.09
CA SER A 1166 -8.31 8.97 29.32
C SER A 1166 -9.28 7.88 29.80
N PRO A 1167 -9.42 7.62 31.12
CA PRO A 1167 -10.46 6.76 31.66
C PRO A 1167 -11.86 7.07 31.11
N GLU A 1168 -12.17 8.35 30.85
CA GLU A 1168 -13.45 8.80 30.30
C GLU A 1168 -13.65 8.31 28.85
N ALA A 1169 -12.59 8.38 28.03
CA ALA A 1169 -12.62 7.89 26.65
C ALA A 1169 -12.66 6.35 26.60
N MET A 1170 -12.00 5.67 27.55
CA MET A 1170 -12.11 4.21 27.70
C MET A 1170 -13.52 3.77 28.12
N GLU A 1171 -14.20 4.55 28.98
CA GLU A 1171 -15.59 4.31 29.34
C GLU A 1171 -16.52 4.50 28.12
N ILE A 1172 -16.34 5.59 27.35
CA ILE A 1172 -17.10 5.84 26.12
C ILE A 1172 -16.92 4.71 25.10
N LEU A 1173 -15.69 4.22 24.88
CA LEU A 1173 -15.41 3.07 24.01
C LEU A 1173 -16.11 1.80 24.52
N THR A 1174 -16.13 1.56 25.82
CA THR A 1174 -16.84 0.43 26.45
C THR A 1174 -18.37 0.55 26.25
N GLN A 1175 -18.93 1.75 26.36
CA GLN A 1175 -20.35 2.01 26.07
C GLN A 1175 -20.70 1.83 24.58
N ILE A 1176 -19.79 2.19 23.66
CA ILE A 1176 -19.95 1.95 22.21
C ILE A 1176 -19.99 0.43 21.93
N GLU A 1177 -19.10 -0.36 22.53
CA GLU A 1177 -19.08 -1.81 22.32
C GLU A 1177 -20.34 -2.49 22.89
N GLY A 1178 -20.77 -2.09 24.08
CA GLY A 1178 -22.03 -2.55 24.67
C GLY A 1178 -23.29 -2.15 23.86
N LYS A 1179 -23.22 -1.12 23.03
CA LYS A 1179 -24.28 -0.76 22.06
C LYS A 1179 -24.20 -1.58 20.77
N LYS A 1180 -23.00 -1.86 20.21
CA LYS A 1180 -22.83 -2.79 19.07
C LYS A 1180 -23.43 -4.16 19.35
N GLN A 1181 -23.19 -4.73 20.53
CA GLN A 1181 -23.72 -6.05 20.89
C GLN A 1181 -25.25 -6.08 20.90
N LYS A 1182 -25.90 -4.99 21.36
CA LYS A 1182 -27.37 -4.85 21.32
C LYS A 1182 -27.90 -4.66 19.89
N LEU A 1183 -27.16 -3.95 19.04
CA LEU A 1183 -27.50 -3.78 17.62
C LEU A 1183 -27.54 -5.14 16.89
N LEU A 1184 -26.53 -5.99 17.09
CA LEU A 1184 -26.46 -7.33 16.49
C LEU A 1184 -27.66 -8.21 16.87
N MET A 1185 -28.09 -8.21 18.14
CA MET A 1185 -29.26 -8.97 18.57
C MET A 1185 -30.56 -8.47 17.91
N ILE A 1186 -30.69 -7.15 17.71
CA ILE A 1186 -31.84 -6.54 17.04
C ILE A 1186 -31.86 -6.87 15.54
N GLU A 1187 -30.69 -6.92 14.88
CA GLU A 1187 -30.58 -7.33 13.48
C GLU A 1187 -30.91 -8.82 13.28
N GLU A 1188 -30.54 -9.69 14.21
CA GLU A 1188 -30.94 -11.09 14.23
C GLU A 1188 -32.46 -11.25 14.43
N ASP A 1189 -33.06 -10.53 15.39
CA ASP A 1189 -34.52 -10.50 15.56
C ASP A 1189 -35.23 -10.00 14.30
N ILE A 1190 -34.71 -8.97 13.62
CA ILE A 1190 -35.22 -8.47 12.33
C ILE A 1190 -35.13 -9.55 11.24
N LYS A 1191 -34.02 -10.30 11.15
CA LYS A 1191 -33.84 -11.42 10.22
C LYS A 1191 -34.88 -12.53 10.48
N ILE A 1192 -35.10 -12.88 11.75
CA ILE A 1192 -36.09 -13.87 12.18
C ILE A 1192 -37.53 -13.40 11.89
N LEU A 1193 -37.84 -12.13 12.16
CA LEU A 1193 -39.15 -11.53 11.90
C LEU A 1193 -39.45 -11.44 10.40
N ASN A 1194 -38.50 -11.00 9.57
CA ASN A 1194 -38.64 -10.99 8.10
C ASN A 1194 -38.89 -12.40 7.53
N THR A 1195 -38.14 -13.40 8.00
CA THR A 1195 -38.34 -14.81 7.60
C THR A 1195 -39.75 -15.31 7.97
N ARG A 1196 -40.26 -14.93 9.15
CA ARG A 1196 -41.63 -15.24 9.59
C ARG A 1196 -42.68 -14.47 8.76
N HIS A 1197 -42.43 -13.21 8.42
CA HIS A 1197 -43.30 -12.37 7.58
C HIS A 1197 -43.48 -12.98 6.19
N GLN A 1198 -42.38 -13.24 5.48
CA GLN A 1198 -42.39 -13.88 4.16
C GLN A 1198 -43.17 -15.22 4.18
N LYS A 1199 -42.89 -16.06 5.19
CA LYS A 1199 -43.57 -17.36 5.36
C LYS A 1199 -45.07 -17.22 5.59
N TYR A 1200 -45.52 -16.23 6.35
CA TYR A 1200 -46.95 -15.94 6.53
C TYR A 1200 -47.58 -15.31 5.29
N LEU A 1201 -46.89 -14.39 4.61
CA LEU A 1201 -47.36 -13.73 3.39
C LEU A 1201 -47.53 -14.70 2.22
N GLN A 1202 -46.60 -15.65 2.03
CA GLN A 1202 -46.75 -16.73 1.06
C GLN A 1202 -47.94 -17.64 1.42
N ASN A 1203 -48.04 -18.06 2.68
CA ASN A 1203 -49.17 -18.85 3.18
C ASN A 1203 -50.53 -18.14 3.02
N TYR A 1204 -50.55 -16.82 3.11
CA TYR A 1204 -51.73 -15.99 2.86
C TYR A 1204 -52.06 -16.00 1.36
N LYS A 1205 -51.11 -15.61 0.49
CA LYS A 1205 -51.29 -15.56 -0.98
C LYS A 1205 -51.75 -16.90 -1.56
N GLU A 1206 -51.19 -18.02 -1.10
CA GLU A 1206 -51.62 -19.36 -1.55
C GLU A 1206 -53.07 -19.68 -1.16
N LYS A 1207 -53.48 -19.35 0.08
CA LYS A 1207 -54.85 -19.61 0.56
C LYS A 1207 -55.86 -18.64 -0.01
N GLU A 1208 -55.47 -17.39 -0.21
CA GLU A 1208 -56.24 -16.38 -0.92
C GLU A 1208 -56.49 -16.81 -2.38
N LYS A 1209 -55.46 -17.27 -3.11
CA LYS A 1209 -55.61 -17.82 -4.47
C LYS A 1209 -56.55 -19.03 -4.50
N ARG A 1210 -56.39 -19.99 -3.57
CA ARG A 1210 -57.30 -21.14 -3.46
C ARG A 1210 -58.75 -20.73 -3.16
N TYR A 1211 -58.96 -19.73 -2.29
CA TYR A 1211 -60.28 -19.21 -1.95
C TYR A 1211 -60.93 -18.39 -3.09
N LYS A 1212 -60.15 -17.57 -3.82
CA LYS A 1212 -60.61 -16.86 -5.03
C LYS A 1212 -61.02 -17.83 -6.12
N ASN A 1213 -60.24 -18.89 -6.36
CA ASN A 1213 -60.61 -19.95 -7.30
C ASN A 1213 -61.92 -20.64 -6.87
N LEU A 1214 -62.05 -21.03 -5.60
CA LEU A 1214 -63.25 -21.67 -5.06
C LEU A 1214 -64.50 -20.78 -5.20
N MET A 1215 -64.39 -19.49 -4.87
CA MET A 1215 -65.46 -18.50 -5.04
C MET A 1215 -65.78 -18.20 -6.51
N HIS A 1216 -64.82 -18.38 -7.43
CA HIS A 1216 -65.07 -18.31 -8.87
C HIS A 1216 -65.87 -19.52 -9.34
N THR A 1217 -65.50 -20.75 -8.93
CA THR A 1217 -66.24 -21.99 -9.23
C THR A 1217 -67.68 -21.92 -8.74
N ILE A 1218 -67.89 -21.49 -7.48
CA ILE A 1218 -69.24 -21.34 -6.90
C ILE A 1218 -70.08 -20.31 -7.68
N LYS A 1219 -69.47 -19.21 -8.16
CA LYS A 1219 -70.18 -18.25 -9.01
C LYS A 1219 -70.56 -18.79 -10.40
N THR A 1220 -69.89 -19.81 -10.90
CA THR A 1220 -70.22 -20.50 -12.16
C THR A 1220 -71.13 -21.72 -12.00
N GLU A 1221 -71.46 -22.13 -10.77
CA GLU A 1221 -72.42 -23.22 -10.47
C GLU A 1221 -73.78 -22.69 -9.96
N VAL A 1222 -73.96 -21.37 -9.85
CA VAL A 1222 -75.14 -20.69 -9.25
C VAL A 1222 -75.76 -19.64 -10.21
N PHE A 1223 -75.34 -19.63 -11.49
CA PHE A 1223 -75.86 -18.77 -12.57
C PHE A 1223 -75.99 -19.55 -13.88
#